data_AF-F2UPZ6-F1
#
_entry.id   AF-F2UPZ6-F1
#
_cell.length_a   1.000
_cell.length_b   1.000
_cell.length_c   1.000
_cell.angle_alpha   90.00
_cell.angle_beta   90.00
_cell.angle_gamma   90.00
#
_symmetry.space_group_name_H-M   'P 1'
#
loop_
_entity.id
_entity.type
_entity.pdbx_description
1 polymer ?
#
loop_
_entity_poly.entity_id
_entity_poly.type
_entity_poly.pdbx_seq_one_letter_code
_entity_poly.pdbx_strand_id
1 'polypeptide(L)'
;MRQGQGGVDPPDADAVVVVGLGTWALIAAQLAKSSPRTLFNLMMTSKEFYASLPFALPKWCLEHAYNPAKASPATTWLPRPCHDSAQASTSTSDSQRPRNSQRNHQQRSRSPHTQQQPQQQQRSGPPCIQQQRPQQRQRPQQQQQQQQQQQQQQQQQRPLQPRQPEQQHAQSQERWWLERFLVHSWLGVWWLVRETEAVECAATANTRMFSACVRVEFDRRPSPARVEGWLWGCDDTSEPPADAPAAPRDDALAARVRVSVDLFTQVQADRLTAFLKRLVPAVDHVNVVVHATAHGGVQLLTIHDAPALDLELHTTLPSVSLHNIRNVSIMSTEQQELRGVMHNVECVQVFNDVSPSEDFQLLGGIPSVHIEHTAILHSLWFLQDAHRVHLCNCGIPDMEPIAHIRHLILDNCETDEDESENPTFTGEDISLVDMQHMYGTLSMPYATRVVVDNCDLINSVRCARRLSYMKLVMCEHLTTLPEFEHVDHLELIGEWSIEELQRVAPLTDKLTLSYMGADARVLHAPLACVNVTRNWHTYFEGDHAGAPSEPVPPTVDRVHLDLCDMEQVCEVVVQLCHVKDITLVFKTTVRVDVSPLTAVRSLRLSASFDTAHPQLVGLASLAHLHSLHLSYMHLDGVTITCPTVSLRGCTGTAAIIGVRDAHVEGTHLRVTEVRAVDNLELEGVKHVGAVTNVVSCSVRFDLPTRPRVLNGVRRLTLHRCTVSDLTCFADVQVLRVRQCSGPRSVLPVTGTWDRRVHPFPTSIR
;
A
#
# COMPACT_ATOMS: atom_id res chain seq x y z
N MET A 1 28.84 -48.20 14.63
CA MET A 1 28.72 -48.90 15.93
C MET A 1 29.53 -48.16 16.99
N ARG A 2 28.87 -47.37 17.84
CA ARG A 2 29.03 -47.33 19.31
C ARG A 2 28.08 -46.27 19.85
N GLN A 3 27.27 -46.70 20.82
CA GLN A 3 26.29 -45.91 21.55
C GLN A 3 26.99 -44.97 22.53
N GLY A 4 26.45 -43.76 22.68
CA GLY A 4 26.73 -42.85 23.78
C GLY A 4 25.44 -42.12 24.12
N GLN A 5 24.77 -42.56 25.19
CA GLN A 5 23.58 -41.95 25.75
C GLN A 5 23.96 -40.64 26.46
N GLY A 6 23.32 -39.54 26.06
CA GLY A 6 23.28 -38.28 26.79
C GLY A 6 21.87 -37.74 26.70
N GLY A 7 21.10 -37.91 27.78
CA GLY A 7 19.74 -37.42 27.90
C GLY A 7 19.73 -35.90 28.04
N VAL A 8 18.95 -35.24 27.18
CA VAL A 8 18.51 -33.86 27.32
C VAL A 8 17.00 -33.89 27.18
N ASP A 9 16.30 -33.52 28.25
CA ASP A 9 14.86 -33.32 28.24
C ASP A 9 14.51 -32.18 27.26
N PRO A 10 13.51 -32.35 26.37
CA PRO A 10 13.04 -31.24 25.55
C PRO A 10 12.25 -30.24 26.41
N PRO A 11 12.37 -28.92 26.15
CA PRO A 11 11.60 -27.91 26.86
C PRO A 11 10.12 -28.00 26.48
N ASP A 12 9.26 -27.70 27.45
CA ASP A 12 7.80 -27.66 27.39
C ASP A 12 7.26 -27.25 26.01
N ALA A 13 6.69 -28.23 25.32
CA ALA A 13 5.80 -27.99 24.20
C ALA A 13 4.55 -27.27 24.71
N ASP A 14 4.21 -26.16 24.08
CA ASP A 14 2.96 -25.45 24.26
C ASP A 14 1.78 -26.43 24.34
N ALA A 15 1.01 -26.34 25.43
CA ALA A 15 -0.22 -27.08 25.61
C ALA A 15 -1.27 -26.62 24.59
N VAL A 16 -1.16 -27.12 23.35
CA VAL A 16 -2.27 -27.12 22.41
C VAL A 16 -3.31 -28.09 22.96
N VAL A 17 -4.39 -27.56 23.52
CA VAL A 17 -5.55 -28.36 23.91
C VAL A 17 -6.18 -28.89 22.63
N VAL A 18 -5.77 -30.09 22.22
CA VAL A 18 -6.42 -30.83 21.13
C VAL A 18 -7.78 -31.29 21.65
N VAL A 19 -8.83 -30.56 21.27
CA VAL A 19 -10.21 -30.99 21.51
C VAL A 19 -10.46 -32.23 20.66
N GLY A 20 -10.52 -33.41 21.30
CA GLY A 20 -10.69 -34.68 20.61
C GLY A 20 -11.97 -34.73 19.77
N LEU A 21 -11.93 -35.46 18.64
CA LEU A 21 -13.06 -35.61 17.71
C LEU A 21 -14.40 -35.99 18.40
N GLY A 22 -14.33 -36.74 19.50
CA GLY A 22 -15.52 -37.11 20.29
C GLY A 22 -16.22 -35.93 20.97
N THR A 23 -15.47 -34.92 21.40
CA THR A 23 -16.02 -33.70 22.01
C THR A 23 -16.70 -32.82 20.97
N TRP A 24 -16.13 -32.75 19.76
CA TRP A 24 -16.74 -32.06 18.62
C TRP A 24 -18.06 -32.68 18.17
N ALA A 25 -18.14 -34.03 18.13
CA ALA A 25 -19.38 -34.74 17.81
C ALA A 25 -20.49 -34.50 18.85
N LEU A 26 -20.12 -34.36 20.13
CA LEU A 26 -21.05 -34.11 21.24
C LEU A 26 -21.59 -32.67 21.23
N ILE A 27 -20.73 -31.68 20.95
CA ILE A 27 -21.12 -30.27 20.78
C ILE A 27 -22.04 -30.13 19.55
N ALA A 28 -21.69 -30.76 18.43
CA ALA A 28 -22.49 -30.78 17.21
C ALA A 28 -23.89 -31.40 17.40
N ALA A 29 -23.97 -32.56 18.07
CA ALA A 29 -25.24 -33.26 18.32
C ALA A 29 -26.18 -32.44 19.22
N GLN A 30 -25.63 -31.59 20.10
CA GLN A 30 -26.43 -30.77 21.00
C GLN A 30 -26.82 -29.41 20.39
N LEU A 31 -26.03 -28.89 19.45
CA LEU A 31 -26.38 -27.71 18.65
C LEU A 31 -27.41 -28.03 17.57
N ALA A 32 -27.40 -29.25 17.00
CA ALA A 32 -28.41 -29.70 16.04
C ALA A 32 -29.84 -29.74 16.64
N LYS A 33 -29.96 -29.92 17.97
CA LYS A 33 -31.25 -29.84 18.69
C LYS A 33 -31.71 -28.40 18.97
N SER A 34 -30.83 -27.41 18.82
CA SER A 34 -30.97 -26.07 19.42
C SER A 34 -31.01 -24.95 18.38
N SER A 35 -31.77 -25.08 17.30
CA SER A 35 -31.93 -24.09 16.21
C SER A 35 -30.64 -23.68 15.45
N PRO A 36 -30.71 -23.47 14.12
CA PRO A 36 -29.54 -23.04 13.31
C PRO A 36 -28.91 -21.72 13.78
N ARG A 37 -29.71 -20.86 14.42
CA ARG A 37 -29.26 -19.57 14.94
C ARG A 37 -28.24 -19.71 16.06
N THR A 38 -28.36 -20.73 16.90
CA THR A 38 -27.40 -20.98 17.98
C THR A 38 -26.06 -21.45 17.42
N LEU A 39 -26.08 -22.22 16.33
CA LEU A 39 -24.87 -22.64 15.63
C LEU A 39 -24.16 -21.44 14.98
N PHE A 40 -24.90 -20.58 14.28
CA PHE A 40 -24.34 -19.36 13.72
C PHE A 40 -23.82 -18.42 14.81
N ASN A 41 -24.55 -18.23 15.89
CA ASN A 41 -24.08 -17.44 17.04
C ASN A 41 -22.79 -18.02 17.62
N LEU A 42 -22.66 -19.36 17.66
CA LEU A 42 -21.45 -20.03 18.12
C LEU A 42 -20.28 -19.84 17.13
N MET A 43 -20.50 -20.01 15.83
CA MET A 43 -19.49 -19.73 14.80
C MET A 43 -18.98 -18.29 14.89
N MET A 44 -19.87 -17.34 15.21
CA MET A 44 -19.52 -15.93 15.36
C MET A 44 -18.83 -15.61 16.69
N THR A 45 -18.65 -16.58 17.59
CA THR A 45 -17.95 -16.34 18.87
C THR A 45 -16.43 -16.48 18.80
N SER A 46 -15.87 -17.20 17.82
CA SER A 46 -14.40 -17.24 17.62
C SER A 46 -13.99 -17.50 16.17
N LYS A 47 -12.79 -17.06 15.79
CA LYS A 47 -12.20 -17.28 14.46
C LYS A 47 -11.96 -18.77 14.19
N GLU A 48 -11.54 -19.54 15.19
CA GLU A 48 -11.35 -20.99 15.04
C GLU A 48 -12.68 -21.72 14.87
N PHE A 49 -13.74 -21.35 15.61
CA PHE A 49 -15.07 -21.92 15.35
C PHE A 49 -15.60 -21.49 13.99
N TYR A 50 -15.38 -20.24 13.57
CA TYR A 50 -15.77 -19.80 12.24
C TYR A 50 -15.02 -20.56 11.13
N ALA A 51 -13.72 -20.79 11.30
CA ALA A 51 -12.86 -21.41 10.32
C ALA A 51 -12.93 -22.94 10.30
N SER A 52 -13.10 -23.59 11.45
CA SER A 52 -12.98 -25.05 11.57
C SER A 52 -14.33 -25.76 11.71
N LEU A 53 -15.33 -25.12 12.34
CA LEU A 53 -16.64 -25.75 12.61
C LEU A 53 -17.41 -26.13 11.33
N PRO A 54 -17.39 -25.35 10.23
CA PRO A 54 -18.05 -25.73 8.98
C PRO A 54 -17.51 -27.02 8.35
N PHE A 55 -16.22 -27.31 8.58
CA PHE A 55 -15.55 -28.48 8.03
C PHE A 55 -15.57 -29.67 8.99
N ALA A 56 -15.61 -29.40 10.30
CA ALA A 56 -15.72 -30.43 11.34
C ALA A 56 -17.14 -31.00 11.50
N LEU A 57 -18.17 -30.28 11.03
CA LEU A 57 -19.55 -30.73 11.09
C LEU A 57 -19.90 -31.67 9.93
N PRO A 58 -20.42 -32.87 10.21
CA PRO A 58 -21.00 -33.70 9.16
C PRO A 58 -22.18 -32.97 8.49
N LYS A 59 -22.18 -32.89 7.16
CA LYS A 59 -23.19 -32.13 6.39
C LYS A 59 -24.65 -32.55 6.69
N TRP A 60 -24.87 -33.79 7.13
CA TRP A 60 -26.20 -34.31 7.51
C TRP A 60 -26.74 -33.70 8.82
N CYS A 61 -25.90 -33.14 9.69
CA CYS A 61 -26.35 -32.55 10.96
C CYS A 61 -27.20 -31.27 10.76
N LEU A 62 -27.17 -30.68 9.57
CA LEU A 62 -27.98 -29.51 9.20
C LEU A 62 -29.13 -29.84 8.24
N GLU A 63 -29.29 -31.10 7.86
CA GLU A 63 -30.29 -31.52 6.87
C GLU A 63 -31.72 -31.17 7.31
N HIS A 64 -32.02 -31.33 8.60
CA HIS A 64 -33.34 -30.98 9.15
C HIS A 64 -33.63 -29.48 9.21
N ALA A 65 -32.60 -28.62 9.23
CA ALA A 65 -32.76 -27.17 9.24
C ALA A 65 -33.05 -26.58 7.85
N TYR A 66 -32.63 -27.29 6.80
CA TYR A 66 -32.72 -26.82 5.41
C TYR A 66 -33.66 -27.67 4.53
N ASN A 67 -34.31 -28.70 5.08
CA ASN A 67 -35.32 -29.49 4.35
C ASN A 67 -36.72 -28.87 4.55
N PRO A 68 -37.28 -28.18 3.54
CA PRO A 68 -38.55 -27.47 3.67
C PRO A 68 -39.74 -28.42 3.91
N ALA A 69 -39.63 -29.70 3.55
CA ALA A 69 -40.69 -30.70 3.78
C ALA A 69 -40.83 -31.13 5.24
N LYS A 70 -39.85 -30.81 6.10
CA LYS A 70 -39.84 -31.16 7.54
C LYS A 70 -39.83 -29.93 8.46
N ALA A 71 -39.82 -28.72 7.91
CA ALA A 71 -39.84 -27.49 8.71
C ALA A 71 -41.23 -27.26 9.31
N SER A 72 -41.31 -27.20 10.65
CA SER A 72 -42.57 -26.88 11.34
C SER A 72 -43.06 -25.48 10.96
N PRO A 73 -44.37 -25.26 10.73
CA PRO A 73 -44.93 -23.99 10.25
C PRO A 73 -44.75 -22.80 11.22
N ALA A 74 -44.21 -23.03 12.43
CA ALA A 74 -43.90 -21.98 13.40
C ALA A 74 -42.60 -21.19 13.10
N THR A 75 -41.91 -21.47 11.99
CA THR A 75 -40.61 -20.85 11.67
C THR A 75 -40.67 -20.05 10.37
N THR A 76 -41.41 -18.94 10.38
CA THR A 76 -41.29 -17.88 9.37
C THR A 76 -40.23 -16.87 9.84
N TRP A 77 -39.10 -16.81 9.14
CA TRP A 77 -37.87 -16.14 9.60
C TRP A 77 -37.78 -14.63 9.31
N LEU A 78 -38.89 -13.96 8.99
CA LEU A 78 -38.91 -12.52 8.72
C LEU A 78 -39.69 -11.78 9.82
N PRO A 79 -39.16 -10.68 10.38
CA PRO A 79 -39.96 -9.81 11.23
C PRO A 79 -41.01 -9.11 10.37
N ARG A 80 -42.30 -9.31 10.67
CA ARG A 80 -43.35 -8.45 10.11
C ARG A 80 -43.24 -7.05 10.74
N PRO A 81 -43.50 -5.97 9.99
CA PRO A 81 -43.54 -4.63 10.57
C PRO A 81 -44.67 -4.57 11.60
N CYS A 82 -44.38 -4.05 12.79
CA CYS A 82 -45.39 -3.79 13.81
C CYS A 82 -46.25 -2.60 13.35
N HIS A 83 -47.54 -2.85 13.09
CA HIS A 83 -48.55 -1.81 13.05
C HIS A 83 -49.16 -1.68 14.45
N ASP A 84 -48.98 -0.52 15.07
CA ASP A 84 -49.76 -0.11 16.25
C ASP A 84 -51.19 0.17 15.82
N SER A 85 -52.16 -0.57 16.38
CA SER A 85 -53.52 -0.07 16.56
C SER A 85 -54.19 -0.83 17.70
N ALA A 86 -54.37 -0.13 18.83
CA ALA A 86 -55.26 -0.59 19.90
C ALA A 86 -56.71 -0.65 19.38
N GLN A 87 -57.30 -1.83 19.44
CA GLN A 87 -58.76 -2.01 19.36
C GLN A 87 -59.34 -1.92 20.77
N ALA A 88 -60.40 -1.12 20.93
CA ALA A 88 -61.40 -1.32 21.96
C ALA A 88 -62.49 -2.24 21.39
N SER A 89 -62.87 -3.22 22.20
CA SER A 89 -63.73 -4.36 21.90
C SER A 89 -65.22 -4.05 22.08
N THR A 90 -66.06 -4.80 21.36
CA THR A 90 -67.42 -5.31 21.69
C THR A 90 -67.98 -5.87 20.38
N SER A 91 -68.70 -6.98 20.27
CA SER A 91 -69.13 -8.05 21.16
C SER A 91 -69.68 -9.14 20.24
N THR A 92 -69.60 -10.38 20.69
CA THR A 92 -70.13 -11.62 20.11
C THR A 92 -71.65 -11.61 19.88
N SER A 93 -72.10 -12.15 18.75
CA SER A 93 -73.09 -13.24 18.62
C SER A 93 -73.44 -13.42 17.13
N ASP A 94 -73.22 -14.57 16.50
CA ASP A 94 -73.89 -15.86 16.59
C ASP A 94 -75.01 -16.02 15.53
N SER A 95 -75.00 -17.18 14.87
CA SER A 95 -76.09 -17.84 14.13
C SER A 95 -76.08 -17.93 12.58
N GLN A 96 -75.89 -19.19 12.16
CA GLN A 96 -76.69 -19.97 11.19
C GLN A 96 -76.36 -19.93 9.67
N ARG A 97 -75.62 -20.99 9.24
CA ARG A 97 -76.01 -22.07 8.28
C ARG A 97 -77.19 -21.81 7.29
N PRO A 98 -77.30 -22.57 6.17
CA PRO A 98 -76.30 -23.01 5.19
C PRO A 98 -76.83 -23.05 3.71
N ARG A 99 -75.98 -23.61 2.81
CA ARG A 99 -76.27 -24.43 1.61
C ARG A 99 -76.34 -23.78 0.21
N ASN A 100 -75.48 -24.40 -0.63
CA ASN A 100 -75.75 -24.99 -1.95
C ASN A 100 -75.36 -24.23 -3.24
N SER A 101 -74.35 -24.83 -3.89
CA SER A 101 -74.41 -25.42 -5.24
C SER A 101 -74.18 -24.55 -6.48
N GLN A 102 -73.11 -24.99 -7.19
CA GLN A 102 -73.08 -25.34 -8.61
C GLN A 102 -72.95 -24.26 -9.72
N ARG A 103 -71.81 -24.43 -10.42
CA ARG A 103 -71.62 -24.60 -11.89
C ARG A 103 -71.68 -23.41 -12.87
N ASN A 104 -70.59 -23.38 -13.64
CA ASN A 104 -70.46 -23.31 -15.10
C ASN A 104 -70.57 -21.97 -15.86
N HIS A 105 -69.40 -21.59 -16.39
CA HIS A 105 -69.01 -21.60 -17.82
C HIS A 105 -69.79 -20.80 -18.88
N GLN A 106 -68.97 -20.05 -19.64
CA GLN A 106 -68.91 -19.89 -21.11
C GLN A 106 -69.51 -18.64 -21.80
N GLN A 107 -68.58 -17.89 -22.41
CA GLN A 107 -68.42 -17.63 -23.86
C GLN A 107 -68.97 -16.37 -24.56
N ARG A 108 -68.16 -16.01 -25.59
CA ARG A 108 -68.35 -15.22 -26.84
C ARG A 108 -68.04 -13.72 -26.75
N SER A 109 -67.02 -13.15 -27.41
CA SER A 109 -66.48 -13.17 -28.80
C SER A 109 -67.29 -12.33 -29.81
N ARG A 110 -66.65 -11.31 -30.42
CA ARG A 110 -66.46 -11.12 -31.89
C ARG A 110 -65.84 -9.75 -32.27
N SER A 111 -65.09 -9.77 -33.37
CA SER A 111 -64.20 -8.79 -34.05
C SER A 111 -64.94 -7.95 -35.14
N PRO A 112 -64.35 -7.40 -36.26
CA PRO A 112 -62.99 -6.85 -36.61
C PRO A 112 -62.97 -5.58 -37.55
N HIS A 113 -61.76 -5.17 -38.00
CA HIS A 113 -61.34 -4.65 -39.36
C HIS A 113 -61.66 -3.19 -39.80
N THR A 114 -60.90 -2.39 -40.61
CA THR A 114 -59.56 -2.36 -41.29
C THR A 114 -59.22 -0.92 -41.82
N GLN A 115 -57.92 -0.59 -42.00
CA GLN A 115 -57.22 0.07 -43.16
C GLN A 115 -57.25 1.59 -43.55
N GLN A 116 -56.02 2.05 -43.91
CA GLN A 116 -55.54 2.90 -45.03
C GLN A 116 -55.02 4.36 -44.82
N GLN A 117 -53.82 4.59 -45.41
CA GLN A 117 -53.00 5.79 -45.68
C GLN A 117 -53.48 6.55 -46.97
N PRO A 118 -52.82 7.59 -47.60
CA PRO A 118 -51.45 8.20 -47.44
C PRO A 118 -51.29 9.75 -47.68
N GLN A 119 -50.03 10.22 -47.53
CA GLN A 119 -49.23 11.20 -48.35
C GLN A 119 -49.35 12.76 -48.32
N GLN A 120 -48.16 13.39 -48.11
CA GLN A 120 -47.42 14.43 -48.89
C GLN A 120 -47.53 15.97 -48.71
N GLN A 121 -46.30 16.59 -48.69
CA GLN A 121 -45.83 17.89 -49.25
C GLN A 121 -46.30 19.22 -48.60
N GLN A 122 -45.64 20.38 -48.68
CA GLN A 122 -44.25 20.91 -48.82
C GLN A 122 -44.39 22.47 -48.67
N ARG A 123 -43.31 23.16 -48.28
CA ARG A 123 -42.91 24.55 -48.64
C ARG A 123 -43.55 25.83 -48.01
N SER A 124 -42.62 26.63 -47.45
CA SER A 124 -42.28 28.06 -47.69
C SER A 124 -43.17 29.24 -47.27
N GLY A 125 -42.55 30.20 -46.55
CA GLY A 125 -42.61 31.64 -46.91
C GLY A 125 -43.22 32.65 -45.91
N PRO A 126 -42.49 33.71 -45.46
CA PRO A 126 -42.97 34.90 -44.71
C PRO A 126 -43.41 36.04 -45.69
N PRO A 127 -43.80 37.32 -45.36
CA PRO A 127 -43.38 38.19 -44.23
C PRO A 127 -44.35 39.34 -43.74
N CYS A 128 -43.82 40.23 -42.89
CA CYS A 128 -44.04 41.69 -42.74
C CYS A 128 -45.27 42.37 -42.05
N ILE A 129 -44.95 43.13 -40.98
CA ILE A 129 -45.24 44.55 -40.67
C ILE A 129 -46.73 45.02 -40.59
N GLN A 130 -47.20 45.51 -39.42
CA GLN A 130 -47.26 46.94 -39.01
C GLN A 130 -48.10 47.21 -37.72
N GLN A 131 -47.60 48.19 -36.96
CA GLN A 131 -48.14 49.05 -35.90
C GLN A 131 -49.66 49.01 -35.54
N GLN A 132 -49.97 49.04 -34.23
CA GLN A 132 -50.55 50.22 -33.51
C GLN A 132 -50.94 49.87 -32.05
N ARG A 133 -50.53 50.73 -31.10
CA ARG A 133 -51.05 50.89 -29.73
C ARG A 133 -52.22 51.92 -29.77
N PRO A 134 -52.98 52.22 -28.68
CA PRO A 134 -53.03 51.62 -27.32
C PRO A 134 -54.48 51.33 -26.84
N GLN A 135 -54.65 50.58 -25.73
CA GLN A 135 -55.69 50.75 -24.67
C GLN A 135 -55.73 49.47 -23.81
N GLN A 136 -55.09 49.46 -22.64
CA GLN A 136 -55.63 49.82 -21.33
C GLN A 136 -56.80 48.96 -20.83
N ARG A 137 -56.48 48.23 -19.73
CA ARG A 137 -57.34 47.72 -18.66
C ARG A 137 -58.38 46.65 -19.04
N GLN A 138 -58.00 45.37 -18.89
CA GLN A 138 -58.85 44.28 -18.32
C GLN A 138 -58.23 42.86 -18.37
N ARG A 139 -56.90 42.69 -18.38
CA ARG A 139 -56.28 41.35 -18.56
C ARG A 139 -56.00 40.44 -17.35
N PRO A 140 -56.06 40.82 -16.05
CA PRO A 140 -55.65 39.86 -15.01
C PRO A 140 -56.62 38.68 -14.82
N GLN A 141 -57.92 38.85 -15.13
CA GLN A 141 -58.92 37.81 -14.82
C GLN A 141 -59.04 36.74 -15.91
N GLN A 142 -58.85 37.11 -17.18
CA GLN A 142 -58.96 36.16 -18.29
C GLN A 142 -57.72 35.26 -18.41
N GLN A 143 -56.54 35.77 -18.03
CA GLN A 143 -55.30 35.00 -18.09
C GLN A 143 -55.23 33.93 -16.98
N GLN A 144 -55.82 34.18 -15.81
CA GLN A 144 -55.88 33.20 -14.73
C GLN A 144 -56.88 32.07 -15.05
N GLN A 145 -57.98 32.37 -15.74
CA GLN A 145 -58.94 31.35 -16.17
C GLN A 145 -58.40 30.48 -17.32
N GLN A 146 -57.61 31.07 -18.22
CA GLN A 146 -56.93 30.31 -19.28
C GLN A 146 -55.81 29.41 -18.74
N GLN A 147 -55.08 29.84 -17.70
CA GLN A 147 -54.10 29.00 -17.02
C GLN A 147 -54.74 27.82 -16.29
N GLN A 148 -55.90 28.01 -15.63
CA GLN A 148 -56.62 26.91 -15.01
C GLN A 148 -57.19 25.91 -16.03
N GLN A 149 -57.68 26.37 -17.18
CA GLN A 149 -58.12 25.45 -18.24
C GLN A 149 -56.96 24.69 -18.89
N GLN A 150 -55.80 25.32 -19.09
CA GLN A 150 -54.61 24.60 -19.59
C GLN A 150 -54.08 23.57 -18.58
N GLN A 151 -54.12 23.87 -17.27
CA GLN A 151 -53.73 22.87 -16.26
C GLN A 151 -54.72 21.70 -16.18
N GLN A 152 -56.03 21.94 -16.34
CA GLN A 152 -57.01 20.85 -16.38
C GLN A 152 -56.89 20.01 -17.65
N GLN A 153 -56.59 20.60 -18.81
CA GLN A 153 -56.36 19.82 -20.04
C GLN A 153 -55.04 19.04 -20.00
N GLN A 154 -53.98 19.57 -19.39
CA GLN A 154 -52.74 18.81 -19.19
C GLN A 154 -52.90 17.65 -18.19
N GLN A 155 -53.78 17.77 -17.18
CA GLN A 155 -54.08 16.65 -16.29
C GLN A 155 -54.93 15.57 -16.96
N GLN A 156 -55.79 15.91 -17.92
CA GLN A 156 -56.62 14.93 -18.63
C GLN A 156 -55.89 14.23 -19.80
N GLN A 157 -54.80 14.78 -20.31
CA GLN A 157 -53.99 14.15 -21.37
C GLN A 157 -52.76 13.41 -20.85
N ARG A 158 -52.60 13.21 -19.53
CA ARG A 158 -51.53 12.35 -19.01
C ARG A 158 -51.80 10.93 -19.51
N PRO A 159 -50.98 10.38 -20.42
CA PRO A 159 -51.18 9.01 -20.89
C PRO A 159 -51.12 8.12 -19.65
N LEU A 160 -52.08 7.20 -19.52
CA LEU A 160 -51.98 6.09 -18.59
C LEU A 160 -50.74 5.27 -18.99
N GLN A 161 -49.57 5.72 -18.54
CA GLN A 161 -48.36 4.93 -18.56
C GLN A 161 -48.69 3.67 -17.76
N PRO A 162 -48.48 2.47 -18.32
CA PRO A 162 -48.62 1.26 -17.55
C PRO A 162 -47.72 1.42 -16.33
N ARG A 163 -48.34 1.35 -15.15
CA ARG A 163 -47.67 1.35 -13.85
C ARG A 163 -46.48 0.37 -13.97
N GLN A 164 -45.25 0.88 -13.87
CA GLN A 164 -44.01 0.12 -13.74
C GLN A 164 -43.53 0.09 -12.27
N PRO A 165 -44.32 -0.38 -11.29
CA PRO A 165 -43.86 -0.51 -9.92
C PRO A 165 -42.74 -1.57 -9.84
N GLU A 166 -42.69 -2.54 -10.76
CA GLU A 166 -41.64 -3.57 -10.79
C GLU A 166 -40.26 -3.03 -11.16
N GLN A 167 -40.13 -2.13 -12.15
CA GLN A 167 -38.80 -1.60 -12.52
C GLN A 167 -38.25 -0.63 -11.47
N GLN A 168 -39.10 0.23 -10.88
CA GLN A 168 -38.67 1.09 -9.77
C GLN A 168 -38.35 0.29 -8.51
N HIS A 169 -39.07 -0.80 -8.24
CA HIS A 169 -38.77 -1.68 -7.12
C HIS A 169 -37.45 -2.43 -7.34
N ALA A 170 -37.21 -2.96 -8.54
CA ALA A 170 -35.96 -3.64 -8.89
C ALA A 170 -34.74 -2.70 -8.77
N GLN A 171 -34.84 -1.46 -9.27
CA GLN A 171 -33.76 -0.47 -9.17
C GLN A 171 -33.52 -0.03 -7.72
N SER A 172 -34.58 0.21 -6.94
CA SER A 172 -34.47 0.57 -5.52
C SER A 172 -33.88 -0.58 -4.70
N GLN A 173 -34.21 -1.82 -5.05
CA GLN A 173 -33.71 -3.01 -4.38
C GLN A 173 -32.24 -3.28 -4.74
N GLU A 174 -31.83 -3.11 -6.00
CA GLU A 174 -30.43 -3.23 -6.44
C GLU A 174 -29.54 -2.20 -5.74
N ARG A 175 -30.00 -0.94 -5.65
CA ARG A 175 -29.29 0.12 -4.92
C ARG A 175 -29.13 -0.23 -3.43
N TRP A 176 -30.19 -0.70 -2.79
CA TRP A 176 -30.17 -1.14 -1.39
C TRP A 176 -29.21 -2.31 -1.13
N TRP A 177 -29.12 -3.28 -2.06
CA TRP A 177 -28.17 -4.39 -1.97
C TRP A 177 -26.73 -3.93 -2.14
N LEU A 178 -26.46 -3.02 -3.07
CA LEU A 178 -25.12 -2.44 -3.26
C LEU A 178 -24.67 -1.67 -2.02
N GLU A 179 -25.56 -0.87 -1.44
CA GLU A 179 -25.31 -0.13 -0.19
C GLU A 179 -24.97 -1.10 0.96
N ARG A 180 -25.70 -2.21 1.11
CA ARG A 180 -25.38 -3.23 2.13
C ARG A 180 -24.10 -4.00 1.82
N PHE A 181 -23.87 -4.36 0.57
CA PHE A 181 -22.63 -5.00 0.14
C PHE A 181 -21.42 -4.17 0.56
N LEU A 182 -21.44 -2.88 0.23
CA LEU A 182 -20.39 -1.93 0.61
C LEU A 182 -20.26 -1.80 2.14
N VAL A 183 -21.38 -1.68 2.86
CA VAL A 183 -21.38 -1.57 4.33
C VAL A 183 -20.82 -2.81 5.01
N HIS A 184 -21.18 -4.04 4.62
CA HIS A 184 -20.60 -5.21 5.30
C HIS A 184 -19.21 -5.60 4.79
N SER A 185 -18.87 -5.34 3.53
CA SER A 185 -17.46 -5.44 3.07
C SER A 185 -16.57 -4.50 3.90
N TRP A 186 -17.06 -3.29 4.20
CA TRP A 186 -16.39 -2.33 5.08
C TRP A 186 -16.26 -2.79 6.55
N LEU A 187 -17.24 -3.55 7.06
CA LEU A 187 -17.18 -4.18 8.38
C LEU A 187 -16.23 -5.38 8.45
N GLY A 188 -15.56 -5.73 7.35
CA GLY A 188 -14.66 -6.88 7.27
C GLY A 188 -15.40 -8.22 7.16
N VAL A 189 -16.67 -8.19 6.75
CA VAL A 189 -17.46 -9.41 6.52
C VAL A 189 -17.01 -10.02 5.20
N TRP A 190 -16.68 -11.32 5.27
CA TRP A 190 -16.34 -12.10 4.08
C TRP A 190 -17.62 -12.46 3.35
N TRP A 191 -17.74 -12.03 2.10
CA TRP A 191 -18.86 -12.42 1.26
C TRP A 191 -18.50 -13.67 0.49
N LEU A 192 -18.97 -14.82 0.98
CA LEU A 192 -19.28 -15.92 0.08
C LEU A 192 -20.65 -15.58 -0.51
N VAL A 193 -20.73 -15.12 -1.76
CA VAL A 193 -22.02 -14.85 -2.45
C VAL A 193 -22.77 -16.17 -2.73
N ARG A 194 -23.27 -16.84 -1.68
CA ARG A 194 -24.30 -17.86 -1.86
C ARG A 194 -25.65 -17.16 -1.84
N GLU A 195 -26.31 -17.20 -2.99
CA GLU A 195 -27.73 -16.89 -3.21
C GLU A 195 -28.13 -15.40 -3.13
N THR A 196 -27.98 -14.70 -4.26
CA THR A 196 -28.95 -13.69 -4.68
C THR A 196 -29.81 -14.27 -5.79
N GLU A 197 -30.92 -14.92 -5.44
CA GLU A 197 -32.03 -15.11 -6.37
C GLU A 197 -33.05 -14.01 -6.14
N ALA A 198 -33.24 -13.16 -7.15
CA ALA A 198 -34.55 -12.84 -7.71
C ALA A 198 -34.43 -11.61 -8.64
N VAL A 199 -33.84 -11.80 -9.83
CA VAL A 199 -34.43 -11.24 -11.06
C VAL A 199 -34.32 -12.34 -12.10
N GLU A 200 -35.45 -12.70 -12.68
CA GLU A 200 -35.60 -13.71 -13.72
C GLU A 200 -34.60 -13.47 -14.86
N CYS A 201 -33.58 -14.32 -14.93
CA CYS A 201 -33.06 -14.79 -16.20
C CYS A 201 -32.84 -16.28 -16.04
N ALA A 202 -33.83 -17.06 -16.49
CA ALA A 202 -33.70 -18.49 -16.63
C ALA A 202 -32.45 -18.81 -17.49
N ALA A 203 -31.70 -19.82 -17.05
CA ALA A 203 -30.46 -20.36 -17.61
C ALA A 203 -29.14 -19.68 -17.16
N THR A 204 -28.54 -20.17 -16.08
CA THR A 204 -27.24 -20.90 -16.11
C THR A 204 -26.77 -21.26 -14.69
N ALA A 205 -26.33 -22.50 -14.50
CA ALA A 205 -26.11 -23.17 -13.22
C ALA A 205 -24.84 -22.77 -12.41
N ASN A 206 -24.28 -21.55 -12.56
CA ASN A 206 -22.89 -21.31 -12.11
C ASN A 206 -22.59 -20.02 -11.33
N THR A 207 -23.57 -19.37 -10.71
CA THR A 207 -23.36 -18.20 -9.82
C THR A 207 -22.60 -18.52 -8.52
N ARG A 208 -22.69 -19.78 -8.03
CA ARG A 208 -22.02 -20.27 -6.80
C ARG A 208 -20.48 -20.34 -6.85
N MET A 209 -19.85 -20.26 -8.02
CA MET A 209 -18.38 -20.28 -8.13
C MET A 209 -17.78 -18.87 -8.09
N PHE A 210 -18.35 -17.90 -8.79
CA PHE A 210 -17.85 -16.52 -8.83
C PHE A 210 -17.82 -15.86 -7.44
N SER A 211 -18.86 -16.17 -6.66
CA SER A 211 -19.02 -15.77 -5.28
C SER A 211 -17.95 -16.20 -4.28
N ALA A 212 -17.24 -17.28 -4.60
CA ALA A 212 -16.20 -17.83 -3.73
C ALA A 212 -14.83 -17.23 -4.05
N CYS A 213 -14.70 -16.55 -5.19
CA CYS A 213 -13.43 -16.10 -5.75
C CYS A 213 -13.23 -14.58 -5.61
N VAL A 214 -14.28 -13.77 -5.40
CA VAL A 214 -14.16 -12.30 -5.28
C VAL A 214 -14.04 -11.87 -3.82
N ARG A 215 -13.01 -11.10 -3.50
CA ARG A 215 -12.80 -10.44 -2.20
C ARG A 215 -12.76 -8.94 -2.38
N VAL A 216 -13.43 -8.19 -1.51
CA VAL A 216 -13.37 -6.73 -1.50
C VAL A 216 -12.81 -6.26 -0.17
N GLU A 217 -11.65 -5.62 -0.21
CA GLU A 217 -10.94 -5.07 0.95
C GLU A 217 -10.92 -3.54 0.90
N PHE A 218 -10.91 -2.91 2.07
CA PHE A 218 -10.76 -1.45 2.20
C PHE A 218 -9.48 -1.17 2.99
N ASP A 219 -8.49 -0.52 2.39
CA ASP A 219 -7.18 -0.30 3.01
C ASP A 219 -7.26 0.62 4.24
N ARG A 220 -8.23 1.54 4.28
CA ARG A 220 -8.52 2.40 5.44
C ARG A 220 -10.03 2.60 5.57
N ARG A 221 -10.54 2.55 6.81
CA ARG A 221 -11.95 2.87 7.09
C ARG A 221 -12.13 4.40 7.01
N PRO A 222 -12.89 4.96 6.05
CA PRO A 222 -13.33 6.35 6.17
C PRO A 222 -14.11 6.54 7.47
N SER A 223 -14.12 7.77 8.01
CA SER A 223 -14.92 8.04 9.21
C SER A 223 -16.40 7.72 8.92
N PRO A 224 -17.15 7.12 9.87
CA PRO A 224 -18.56 6.77 9.66
C PRO A 224 -19.41 7.95 9.17
N ALA A 225 -19.10 9.17 9.63
CA ALA A 225 -19.78 10.41 9.24
C ALA A 225 -19.63 10.75 7.74
N ARG A 226 -18.50 10.41 7.11
CA ARG A 226 -18.31 10.63 5.65
C ARG A 226 -19.08 9.60 4.82
N VAL A 227 -19.17 8.37 5.30
CA VAL A 227 -19.95 7.30 4.65
C VAL A 227 -21.44 7.57 4.76
N GLU A 228 -21.91 8.10 5.89
CA GLU A 228 -23.28 8.60 6.03
C GLU A 228 -23.54 9.76 5.06
N GLY A 229 -22.63 10.72 4.92
CA GLY A 229 -22.75 11.78 3.91
C GLY A 229 -22.85 11.25 2.47
N TRP A 230 -22.09 10.21 2.13
CA TRP A 230 -22.09 9.57 0.80
C TRP A 230 -23.35 8.74 0.53
N LEU A 231 -23.88 8.06 1.56
CA LEU A 231 -25.04 7.19 1.44
C LEU A 231 -26.38 7.96 1.47
N TRP A 232 -26.42 9.12 2.14
CA TRP A 232 -27.67 9.86 2.35
C TRP A 232 -27.87 11.07 1.43
N GLY A 233 -26.89 11.43 0.59
CA GLY A 233 -27.03 12.57 -0.33
C GLY A 233 -27.39 13.88 0.39
N CYS A 234 -26.81 14.12 1.56
CA CYS A 234 -27.06 15.34 2.30
C CYS A 234 -26.23 16.49 1.71
N ASP A 235 -26.90 17.39 1.00
CA ASP A 235 -26.41 18.74 0.69
C ASP A 235 -26.27 19.54 2.00
N ASP A 236 -25.17 19.34 2.73
CA ASP A 236 -24.84 20.16 3.89
C ASP A 236 -24.18 21.46 3.39
N THR A 237 -25.00 22.48 3.17
CA THR A 237 -24.63 23.80 2.62
C THR A 237 -24.05 24.77 3.69
N SER A 238 -23.48 24.26 4.78
CA SER A 238 -22.80 25.14 5.73
C SER A 238 -21.42 25.52 5.22
N GLU A 239 -21.30 26.73 4.67
CA GLU A 239 -20.00 27.35 4.36
C GLU A 239 -19.09 27.35 5.61
N PRO A 240 -17.82 26.91 5.48
CA PRO A 240 -16.87 27.02 6.57
C PRO A 240 -16.53 28.50 6.82
N PRO A 241 -16.19 28.87 8.07
CA PRO A 241 -15.87 30.26 8.42
C PRO A 241 -14.66 30.76 7.61
N ALA A 242 -14.79 31.99 7.08
CA ALA A 242 -13.89 32.63 6.11
C ALA A 242 -12.42 32.80 6.57
N ASP A 243 -12.10 32.54 7.84
CA ASP A 243 -10.79 32.84 8.44
C ASP A 243 -10.01 31.59 8.89
N ALA A 244 -10.41 30.38 8.46
CA ALA A 244 -9.60 29.19 8.73
C ALA A 244 -8.37 29.17 7.79
N PRO A 245 -7.13 29.08 8.32
CA PRO A 245 -5.94 29.00 7.49
C PRO A 245 -6.04 27.76 6.60
N ALA A 246 -5.75 27.91 5.30
CA ALA A 246 -5.77 26.82 4.34
C ALA A 246 -4.86 25.70 4.86
N ALA A 247 -5.48 24.65 5.41
CA ALA A 247 -4.79 23.42 5.71
C ALA A 247 -4.13 22.94 4.40
N PRO A 248 -2.87 22.45 4.44
CA PRO A 248 -2.25 21.90 3.26
C PRO A 248 -3.23 20.88 2.66
N ARG A 249 -3.49 21.00 1.35
CA ARG A 249 -4.13 19.94 0.55
C ARG A 249 -3.15 18.76 0.47
N ASP A 250 -2.79 18.19 1.61
CA ASP A 250 -2.23 16.85 1.67
C ASP A 250 -3.23 15.95 0.97
N ASP A 251 -2.73 15.15 0.02
CA ASP A 251 -3.45 14.12 -0.71
C ASP A 251 -4.60 13.57 0.13
N ALA A 252 -5.81 14.06 -0.18
CA ALA A 252 -7.01 13.69 0.53
C ALA A 252 -7.05 12.16 0.52
N LEU A 253 -6.84 11.56 1.69
CA LEU A 253 -6.81 10.12 1.95
C LEU A 253 -7.95 9.41 1.23
N ALA A 254 -7.74 9.07 -0.04
CA ALA A 254 -8.73 8.42 -0.86
C ALA A 254 -8.90 7.03 -0.29
N ALA A 255 -10.13 6.67 0.07
CA ALA A 255 -10.42 5.29 0.40
C ALA A 255 -9.98 4.44 -0.79
N ARG A 256 -9.21 3.37 -0.54
CA ARG A 256 -8.78 2.41 -1.55
C ARG A 256 -9.61 1.14 -1.38
N VAL A 257 -10.26 0.72 -2.45
CA VAL A 257 -11.04 -0.52 -2.53
C VAL A 257 -10.22 -1.52 -3.33
N ARG A 258 -9.76 -2.59 -2.72
CA ARG A 258 -9.09 -3.69 -3.42
C ARG A 258 -10.10 -4.78 -3.76
N VAL A 259 -10.21 -5.15 -5.02
CA VAL A 259 -11.06 -6.26 -5.50
C VAL A 259 -10.14 -7.41 -5.93
N SER A 260 -9.98 -8.44 -5.10
CA SER A 260 -9.15 -9.61 -5.42
C SER A 260 -10.00 -10.75 -6.00
N VAL A 261 -9.65 -11.29 -7.17
CA VAL A 261 -10.44 -12.32 -7.84
C VAL A 261 -9.60 -13.42 -8.46
N ASP A 262 -9.89 -14.67 -8.11
CA ASP A 262 -9.34 -15.84 -8.80
C ASP A 262 -10.20 -16.19 -10.03
N LEU A 263 -9.58 -16.22 -11.21
CA LEU A 263 -10.22 -16.47 -12.51
C LEU A 263 -9.77 -17.84 -13.06
N PHE A 264 -10.71 -18.78 -13.12
CA PHE A 264 -10.51 -20.14 -13.66
C PHE A 264 -11.25 -20.38 -14.98
N THR A 265 -12.13 -19.46 -15.37
CA THR A 265 -13.01 -19.60 -16.54
C THR A 265 -13.30 -18.25 -17.17
N GLN A 266 -13.53 -18.23 -18.49
CA GLN A 266 -13.98 -17.03 -19.20
C GLN A 266 -15.24 -16.39 -18.58
N VAL A 267 -16.19 -17.21 -18.11
CA VAL A 267 -17.43 -16.71 -17.47
C VAL A 267 -17.13 -15.90 -16.21
N GLN A 268 -16.08 -16.24 -15.44
CA GLN A 268 -15.67 -15.44 -14.29
C GLN A 268 -15.05 -14.10 -14.71
N ALA A 269 -14.24 -14.08 -15.77
CA ALA A 269 -13.66 -12.86 -16.33
C ALA A 269 -14.75 -11.90 -16.84
N ASP A 270 -15.74 -12.41 -17.58
CA ASP A 270 -16.88 -11.62 -18.07
C ASP A 270 -17.71 -11.02 -16.92
N ARG A 271 -17.88 -11.80 -15.83
CA ARG A 271 -18.58 -11.32 -14.62
C ARG A 271 -17.80 -10.27 -13.86
N LEU A 272 -16.48 -10.41 -13.76
CA LEU A 272 -15.62 -9.37 -13.18
C LEU A 272 -15.76 -8.07 -13.99
N THR A 273 -15.70 -8.17 -15.31
CA THR A 273 -15.90 -7.03 -16.22
C THR A 273 -17.23 -6.33 -15.94
N ALA A 274 -18.32 -7.09 -15.88
CA ALA A 274 -19.66 -6.54 -15.63
C ALA A 274 -19.80 -5.94 -14.22
N PHE A 275 -19.12 -6.51 -13.22
CA PHE A 275 -19.09 -5.99 -11.86
C PHE A 275 -18.34 -4.65 -11.78
N LEU A 276 -17.15 -4.56 -12.37
CA LEU A 276 -16.35 -3.33 -12.35
C LEU A 276 -17.04 -2.18 -13.08
N LYS A 277 -17.72 -2.46 -14.21
CA LYS A 277 -18.54 -1.46 -14.92
C LYS A 277 -19.65 -0.85 -14.07
N ARG A 278 -20.13 -1.55 -13.04
CA ARG A 278 -21.12 -1.02 -12.09
C ARG A 278 -20.46 -0.38 -10.87
N LEU A 279 -19.37 -0.97 -10.39
CA LEU A 279 -18.69 -0.53 -9.17
C LEU A 279 -18.00 0.81 -9.38
N VAL A 280 -17.18 0.96 -10.42
CA VAL A 280 -16.33 2.14 -10.63
C VAL A 280 -17.14 3.43 -10.66
N PRO A 281 -18.21 3.59 -11.48
CA PRO A 281 -18.98 4.83 -11.50
C PRO A 281 -19.75 5.09 -10.20
N ALA A 282 -19.99 4.05 -9.39
CA ALA A 282 -20.65 4.21 -8.10
C ALA A 282 -19.70 4.73 -7.01
N VAL A 283 -18.38 4.75 -7.27
CA VAL A 283 -17.35 5.10 -6.30
C VAL A 283 -16.35 6.14 -6.84
N ASP A 284 -16.83 7.14 -7.59
CA ASP A 284 -16.07 8.22 -8.29
C ASP A 284 -14.94 8.93 -7.50
N HIS A 285 -14.79 8.69 -6.20
CA HIS A 285 -13.75 9.25 -5.32
C HIS A 285 -12.90 8.20 -4.59
N VAL A 286 -13.04 6.93 -4.97
CA VAL A 286 -12.39 5.78 -4.33
C VAL A 286 -11.44 5.15 -5.33
N ASN A 287 -10.21 4.94 -4.91
CA ASN A 287 -9.21 4.30 -5.75
C ASN A 287 -9.48 2.79 -5.78
N VAL A 288 -10.10 2.29 -6.85
CA VAL A 288 -10.38 0.86 -7.02
C VAL A 288 -9.12 0.20 -7.60
N VAL A 289 -8.57 -0.77 -6.88
CA VAL A 289 -7.46 -1.61 -7.34
C VAL A 289 -7.96 -3.02 -7.51
N VAL A 290 -7.91 -3.51 -8.73
CA VAL A 290 -8.34 -4.88 -9.05
C VAL A 290 -7.11 -5.76 -9.01
N HIS A 291 -7.12 -6.80 -8.19
CA HIS A 291 -6.09 -7.84 -8.18
C HIS A 291 -6.69 -9.11 -8.78
N ALA A 292 -6.34 -9.49 -10.00
CA ALA A 292 -6.92 -10.66 -10.65
C ALA A 292 -5.86 -11.74 -10.87
N THR A 293 -6.15 -12.95 -10.38
CA THR A 293 -5.26 -14.11 -10.47
C THR A 293 -5.82 -15.10 -11.49
N ALA A 294 -5.15 -15.34 -12.62
CA ALA A 294 -5.65 -16.23 -13.68
C ALA A 294 -4.97 -17.61 -13.65
N HIS A 295 -5.75 -18.68 -13.49
CA HIS A 295 -5.30 -20.07 -13.35
C HIS A 295 -5.62 -20.97 -14.56
N GLY A 296 -5.89 -20.37 -15.73
CA GLY A 296 -6.18 -21.07 -16.98
C GLY A 296 -7.66 -21.00 -17.37
N GLY A 297 -7.98 -21.29 -18.64
CA GLY A 297 -9.36 -21.28 -19.14
C GLY A 297 -9.98 -19.90 -19.37
N VAL A 298 -9.26 -18.82 -19.06
CA VAL A 298 -9.59 -17.44 -19.47
C VAL A 298 -8.91 -17.19 -20.82
N GLN A 299 -9.70 -16.86 -21.83
CA GLN A 299 -9.20 -16.59 -23.18
C GLN A 299 -9.01 -15.09 -23.43
N LEU A 300 -9.88 -14.27 -22.82
CA LEU A 300 -9.88 -12.82 -22.94
C LEU A 300 -10.23 -12.18 -21.59
N LEU A 301 -9.38 -11.30 -21.08
CA LEU A 301 -9.70 -10.47 -19.91
C LEU A 301 -10.00 -9.05 -20.37
N THR A 302 -11.22 -8.58 -20.12
CA THR A 302 -11.64 -7.21 -20.46
C THR A 302 -11.85 -6.38 -19.20
N ILE A 303 -11.17 -5.24 -19.05
CA ILE A 303 -11.35 -4.36 -17.89
C ILE A 303 -11.42 -2.92 -18.38
N HIS A 304 -12.37 -2.15 -17.83
CA HIS A 304 -12.60 -0.76 -18.18
C HIS A 304 -12.61 0.11 -16.92
N ASP A 305 -12.14 1.35 -17.07
CA ASP A 305 -12.31 2.47 -16.14
C ASP A 305 -11.74 2.21 -14.73
N ALA A 306 -10.80 1.29 -14.59
CA ALA A 306 -10.16 0.99 -13.30
C ALA A 306 -9.02 1.98 -13.02
N PRO A 307 -8.94 2.63 -11.85
CA PRO A 307 -7.78 3.45 -11.50
C PRO A 307 -6.47 2.67 -11.48
N ALA A 308 -6.47 1.43 -10.98
CA ALA A 308 -5.33 0.53 -11.08
C ALA A 308 -5.75 -0.94 -11.21
N LEU A 309 -4.90 -1.73 -11.85
CA LEU A 309 -5.10 -3.15 -12.11
C LEU A 309 -3.79 -3.90 -11.86
N ASP A 310 -3.79 -4.84 -10.92
CA ASP A 310 -2.72 -5.80 -10.67
C ASP A 310 -3.17 -7.17 -11.21
N LEU A 311 -2.48 -7.71 -12.22
CA LEU A 311 -2.76 -9.01 -12.83
C LEU A 311 -1.66 -9.99 -12.41
N GLU A 312 -2.03 -11.08 -11.76
CA GLU A 312 -1.12 -12.20 -11.47
C GLU A 312 -1.50 -13.38 -12.36
N LEU A 313 -0.61 -13.76 -13.28
CA LEU A 313 -0.86 -14.81 -14.26
C LEU A 313 -0.04 -16.05 -13.90
N HIS A 314 -0.71 -17.08 -13.40
CA HIS A 314 -0.10 -18.39 -13.16
C HIS A 314 -0.20 -19.32 -14.38
N THR A 315 -0.81 -18.84 -15.47
CA THR A 315 -1.01 -19.57 -16.72
C THR A 315 -1.01 -18.57 -17.87
N THR A 316 -0.92 -19.06 -19.10
CA THR A 316 -1.02 -18.21 -20.29
C THR A 316 -2.41 -17.59 -20.43
N LEU A 317 -2.49 -16.27 -20.46
CA LEU A 317 -3.65 -15.46 -20.81
C LEU A 317 -3.53 -14.99 -22.26
N PRO A 318 -4.27 -15.58 -23.21
CA PRO A 318 -4.02 -15.33 -24.63
C PRO A 318 -4.26 -13.88 -25.06
N SER A 319 -5.23 -13.19 -24.44
CA SER A 319 -5.56 -11.82 -24.81
C SER A 319 -6.09 -10.97 -23.65
N VAL A 320 -5.77 -9.68 -23.66
CA VAL A 320 -6.29 -8.64 -22.76
C VAL A 320 -6.92 -7.47 -23.52
N SER A 321 -7.99 -6.89 -22.98
CA SER A 321 -8.59 -5.66 -23.49
C SER A 321 -8.78 -4.68 -22.34
N LEU A 322 -7.86 -3.74 -22.20
CA LEU A 322 -7.80 -2.80 -21.08
C LEU A 322 -8.08 -1.38 -21.57
N HIS A 323 -9.02 -0.69 -20.93
CA HIS A 323 -9.46 0.63 -21.38
C HIS A 323 -9.57 1.59 -20.20
N ASN A 324 -9.04 2.81 -20.35
CA ASN A 324 -9.12 3.88 -19.35
C ASN A 324 -8.57 3.43 -17.99
N ILE A 325 -7.39 2.79 -17.98
CA ILE A 325 -6.75 2.30 -16.76
C ILE A 325 -5.49 3.10 -16.48
N ARG A 326 -5.38 3.73 -15.32
CA ARG A 326 -4.21 4.58 -15.05
C ARG A 326 -2.92 3.77 -14.91
N ASN A 327 -2.96 2.74 -14.07
CA ASN A 327 -1.80 1.90 -13.78
C ASN A 327 -2.17 0.42 -13.96
N VAL A 328 -1.42 -0.30 -14.77
CA VAL A 328 -1.52 -1.75 -14.90
C VAL A 328 -0.21 -2.36 -14.42
N SER A 329 -0.27 -3.31 -13.51
CA SER A 329 0.85 -4.18 -13.14
C SER A 329 0.52 -5.59 -13.58
N ILE A 330 1.43 -6.25 -14.28
CA ILE A 330 1.27 -7.62 -14.78
C ILE A 330 2.44 -8.43 -14.26
N MET A 331 2.16 -9.36 -13.35
CA MET A 331 3.11 -10.34 -12.84
C MET A 331 2.80 -11.68 -13.48
N SER A 332 3.80 -12.30 -14.09
CA SER A 332 3.64 -13.59 -14.76
C SER A 332 4.84 -14.49 -14.50
N THR A 333 4.57 -15.78 -14.31
CA THR A 333 5.59 -16.83 -14.29
C THR A 333 5.52 -17.76 -15.51
N GLU A 334 4.51 -17.66 -16.37
CA GLU A 334 4.33 -18.61 -17.49
C GLU A 334 3.92 -17.94 -18.81
N GLN A 335 3.66 -16.63 -18.81
CA GLN A 335 3.25 -15.89 -19.99
C GLN A 335 4.41 -15.71 -20.97
N GLN A 336 4.30 -16.36 -22.11
CA GLN A 336 5.24 -16.18 -23.24
C GLN A 336 4.81 -15.08 -24.20
N GLU A 337 3.52 -14.79 -24.31
CA GLU A 337 3.01 -13.83 -25.29
C GLU A 337 1.74 -13.18 -24.77
N LEU A 338 1.70 -11.86 -24.64
CA LEU A 338 0.50 -11.15 -24.22
C LEU A 338 -0.06 -10.37 -25.40
N ARG A 339 -1.21 -10.79 -25.95
CA ARG A 339 -1.86 -10.07 -27.06
C ARG A 339 -2.98 -9.18 -26.56
N GLY A 340 -3.41 -8.23 -27.39
CA GLY A 340 -4.68 -7.55 -27.20
C GLY A 340 -4.61 -6.04 -27.44
N VAL A 341 -5.42 -5.29 -26.69
CA VAL A 341 -5.55 -3.84 -26.86
C VAL A 341 -5.51 -3.15 -25.50
N MET A 342 -4.59 -2.20 -25.36
CA MET A 342 -4.59 -1.23 -24.26
C MET A 342 -4.94 0.15 -24.83
N HIS A 343 -6.02 0.74 -24.36
CA HIS A 343 -6.46 2.05 -24.79
C HIS A 343 -6.58 3.01 -23.62
N ASN A 344 -5.98 4.20 -23.75
CA ASN A 344 -5.96 5.20 -22.67
C ASN A 344 -5.41 4.60 -21.35
N VAL A 345 -4.27 3.91 -21.46
CA VAL A 345 -3.53 3.38 -20.31
C VAL A 345 -2.29 4.26 -20.09
N GLU A 346 -2.14 4.84 -18.89
CA GLU A 346 -1.04 5.80 -18.63
C GLU A 346 0.29 5.10 -18.30
N CYS A 347 0.23 4.03 -17.50
CA CYS A 347 1.40 3.32 -16.99
C CYS A 347 1.19 1.81 -16.99
N VAL A 348 2.17 1.07 -17.50
CA VAL A 348 2.21 -0.40 -17.43
C VAL A 348 3.52 -0.87 -16.81
N GLN A 349 3.43 -1.81 -15.87
CA GLN A 349 4.54 -2.52 -15.27
C GLN A 349 4.40 -4.01 -15.60
N VAL A 350 5.44 -4.63 -16.12
CA VAL A 350 5.47 -6.06 -16.44
C VAL A 350 6.63 -6.70 -15.69
N PHE A 351 6.32 -7.69 -14.86
CA PHE A 351 7.29 -8.51 -14.14
C PHE A 351 7.15 -9.94 -14.67
N ASN A 352 8.15 -10.43 -15.40
CA ASN A 352 8.13 -11.77 -15.97
C ASN A 352 9.38 -12.53 -15.56
N ASP A 353 9.22 -13.64 -14.85
CA ASP A 353 10.37 -14.42 -14.31
C ASP A 353 10.85 -15.52 -15.29
N VAL A 354 10.20 -15.65 -16.45
CA VAL A 354 10.36 -16.82 -17.33
C VAL A 354 10.58 -16.43 -18.79
N SER A 355 11.32 -17.30 -19.48
CA SER A 355 11.76 -17.35 -20.90
C SER A 355 11.28 -16.27 -21.87
N PRO A 356 12.14 -15.83 -22.82
CA PRO A 356 11.91 -14.67 -23.69
C PRO A 356 10.52 -14.68 -24.30
N SER A 357 9.77 -13.62 -24.04
CA SER A 357 8.45 -13.43 -24.64
C SER A 357 8.60 -12.76 -26.00
N GLU A 358 8.02 -13.36 -27.03
CA GLU A 358 8.24 -12.94 -28.42
C GLU A 358 7.51 -11.65 -28.81
N ASP A 359 6.52 -11.18 -28.03
CA ASP A 359 5.73 -10.02 -28.45
C ASP A 359 5.13 -9.19 -27.31
N PHE A 360 5.58 -7.93 -27.21
CA PHE A 360 5.05 -6.89 -26.32
C PHE A 360 4.41 -5.72 -27.10
N GLN A 361 4.02 -5.93 -28.36
CA GLN A 361 3.39 -4.90 -29.20
C GLN A 361 2.19 -4.19 -28.54
N LEU A 362 1.50 -4.85 -27.60
CA LEU A 362 0.40 -4.26 -26.85
C LEU A 362 0.78 -2.99 -26.06
N LEU A 363 2.07 -2.85 -25.71
CA LEU A 363 2.61 -1.71 -24.96
C LEU A 363 2.78 -0.47 -25.84
N GLY A 364 2.51 -0.59 -27.15
CA GLY A 364 2.52 0.51 -28.10
C GLY A 364 1.61 1.67 -27.70
N GLY A 365 2.16 2.89 -27.69
CA GLY A 365 1.43 4.12 -27.38
C GLY A 365 1.18 4.35 -25.88
N ILE A 366 1.78 3.55 -25.00
CA ILE A 366 1.68 3.73 -23.55
C ILE A 366 2.74 4.75 -23.08
N PRO A 367 2.36 5.84 -22.40
CA PRO A 367 3.28 6.91 -22.00
C PRO A 367 4.39 6.48 -21.04
N SER A 368 4.11 5.54 -20.12
CA SER A 368 5.06 5.08 -19.11
C SER A 368 5.09 3.56 -19.06
N VAL A 369 6.26 2.96 -19.30
CA VAL A 369 6.41 1.50 -19.31
C VAL A 369 7.56 1.09 -18.38
N HIS A 370 7.34 0.06 -17.57
CA HIS A 370 8.35 -0.58 -16.74
C HIS A 370 8.35 -2.08 -17.05
N ILE A 371 9.49 -2.65 -17.42
CA ILE A 371 9.64 -4.09 -17.69
C ILE A 371 10.78 -4.60 -16.82
N GLU A 372 10.54 -5.70 -16.11
CA GLU A 372 11.50 -6.32 -15.20
C GLU A 372 11.63 -7.84 -15.45
N HIS A 373 12.87 -8.34 -15.38
CA HIS A 373 13.26 -9.76 -15.46
C HIS A 373 13.00 -10.47 -16.80
N THR A 374 12.83 -9.74 -17.91
CA THR A 374 12.57 -10.36 -19.21
C THR A 374 13.86 -10.72 -19.96
N ALA A 375 14.15 -12.01 -20.11
CA ALA A 375 15.42 -12.52 -20.67
C ALA A 375 15.91 -11.79 -21.94
N ILE A 376 15.08 -11.69 -22.98
CA ILE A 376 15.43 -10.97 -24.23
C ILE A 376 14.18 -10.32 -24.81
N LEU A 377 14.24 -9.02 -25.10
CA LEU A 377 13.20 -8.25 -25.79
C LEU A 377 13.52 -8.20 -27.28
N HIS A 378 12.91 -9.06 -28.09
CA HIS A 378 13.23 -9.18 -29.53
C HIS A 378 13.09 -7.88 -30.35
N SER A 379 12.29 -6.92 -29.87
CA SER A 379 12.10 -5.61 -30.50
C SER A 379 11.67 -4.62 -29.43
N LEU A 380 12.12 -3.37 -29.53
CA LEU A 380 11.68 -2.27 -28.65
C LEU A 380 10.87 -1.20 -29.39
N TRP A 381 10.52 -1.43 -30.66
CA TRP A 381 9.79 -0.47 -31.49
C TRP A 381 8.42 -0.05 -30.93
N PHE A 382 7.80 -0.88 -30.10
CA PHE A 382 6.56 -0.50 -29.41
C PHE A 382 6.76 0.57 -28.31
N LEU A 383 8.00 0.80 -27.86
CA LEU A 383 8.34 1.80 -26.84
C LEU A 383 8.72 3.16 -27.41
N GLN A 384 8.88 3.29 -28.73
CA GLN A 384 9.41 4.52 -29.35
C GLN A 384 8.62 5.79 -29.00
N ASP A 385 7.31 5.65 -28.75
CA ASP A 385 6.40 6.75 -28.45
C ASP A 385 6.20 6.96 -26.94
N ALA A 386 6.84 6.15 -26.09
CA ALA A 386 6.76 6.28 -24.64
C ALA A 386 7.54 7.51 -24.15
N HIS A 387 7.00 8.19 -23.14
CA HIS A 387 7.68 9.30 -22.47
C HIS A 387 8.63 8.83 -21.38
N ARG A 388 8.32 7.70 -20.74
CA ARG A 388 9.13 7.11 -19.68
C ARG A 388 9.25 5.61 -19.90
N VAL A 389 10.48 5.11 -19.90
CA VAL A 389 10.77 3.68 -19.93
C VAL A 389 11.76 3.32 -18.85
N HIS A 390 11.45 2.27 -18.11
CA HIS A 390 12.35 1.61 -17.18
C HIS A 390 12.49 0.15 -17.60
N LEU A 391 13.68 -0.29 -17.95
CA LEU A 391 13.99 -1.69 -18.22
C LEU A 391 14.96 -2.17 -17.14
N CYS A 392 14.62 -3.25 -16.46
CA CYS A 392 15.42 -3.83 -15.39
C CYS A 392 15.64 -5.32 -15.65
N ASN A 393 16.88 -5.80 -15.61
CA ASN A 393 17.21 -7.21 -15.90
C ASN A 393 16.64 -7.69 -17.25
N CYS A 394 16.84 -6.91 -18.31
CA CYS A 394 16.32 -7.20 -19.65
C CYS A 394 17.42 -7.31 -20.71
N GLY A 395 17.29 -8.24 -21.66
CA GLY A 395 18.12 -8.26 -22.86
C GLY A 395 17.60 -7.31 -23.95
N ILE A 396 18.45 -6.43 -24.46
CA ILE A 396 18.15 -5.35 -25.41
C ILE A 396 18.99 -5.55 -26.68
N PRO A 397 18.42 -6.14 -27.74
CA PRO A 397 19.17 -6.40 -28.98
C PRO A 397 19.41 -5.12 -29.80
N ASP A 398 18.53 -4.13 -29.68
CA ASP A 398 18.57 -2.89 -30.45
C ASP A 398 18.14 -1.72 -29.56
N MET A 399 19.01 -0.73 -29.40
CA MET A 399 18.76 0.47 -28.59
C MET A 399 18.15 1.63 -29.39
N GLU A 400 18.18 1.60 -30.73
CA GLU A 400 17.65 2.67 -31.58
C GLU A 400 16.20 3.07 -31.22
N PRO A 401 15.27 2.12 -30.96
CA PRO A 401 13.88 2.48 -30.67
C PRO A 401 13.69 3.24 -29.36
N ILE A 402 14.58 3.07 -28.39
CA ILE A 402 14.50 3.70 -27.07
C ILE A 402 15.43 4.90 -26.94
N ALA A 403 16.28 5.17 -27.95
CA ALA A 403 17.24 6.26 -27.97
C ALA A 403 16.59 7.66 -27.82
N HIS A 404 15.32 7.80 -28.20
CA HIS A 404 14.59 9.07 -28.17
C HIS A 404 13.67 9.26 -26.96
N ILE A 405 13.66 8.31 -26.03
CA ILE A 405 12.77 8.35 -24.87
C ILE A 405 13.22 9.43 -23.90
N ARG A 406 12.28 10.29 -23.49
CA ARG A 406 12.56 11.47 -22.65
C ARG A 406 13.12 11.09 -21.27
N HIS A 407 12.53 10.10 -20.62
CA HIS A 407 12.97 9.55 -19.33
C HIS A 407 13.30 8.07 -19.48
N LEU A 408 14.58 7.74 -19.59
CA LEU A 408 15.04 6.37 -19.81
C LEU A 408 15.85 5.88 -18.61
N ILE A 409 15.46 4.73 -18.06
CA ILE A 409 16.20 4.03 -17.02
C ILE A 409 16.50 2.62 -17.53
N LEU A 410 17.78 2.27 -17.61
CA LEU A 410 18.26 0.92 -17.90
C LEU A 410 19.03 0.43 -16.67
N ASP A 411 18.59 -0.69 -16.10
CA ASP A 411 19.13 -1.24 -14.85
C ASP A 411 19.47 -2.72 -15.05
N ASN A 412 20.75 -3.07 -14.94
CA ASN A 412 21.28 -4.43 -15.15
C ASN A 412 20.76 -5.08 -16.45
N CYS A 413 20.75 -4.32 -17.55
CA CYS A 413 20.31 -4.81 -18.85
C CYS A 413 21.49 -5.30 -19.69
N GLU A 414 21.28 -6.37 -20.45
CA GLU A 414 22.26 -6.93 -21.38
C GLU A 414 22.00 -6.34 -22.78
N THR A 415 23.05 -5.98 -23.50
CA THR A 415 22.95 -5.48 -24.88
C THR A 415 23.79 -6.34 -25.82
N ASP A 416 23.37 -6.50 -27.07
CA ASP A 416 24.20 -7.17 -28.08
C ASP A 416 25.52 -6.41 -28.28
N GLU A 417 26.64 -7.15 -28.36
CA GLU A 417 27.99 -6.55 -28.41
C GLU A 417 28.13 -5.54 -29.57
N ASP A 418 27.61 -5.86 -30.76
CA ASP A 418 27.75 -5.03 -31.95
C ASP A 418 26.98 -3.68 -31.86
N GLU A 419 25.82 -3.64 -31.20
CA GLU A 419 24.97 -2.44 -31.07
C GLU A 419 25.33 -1.58 -29.85
N SER A 420 26.20 -2.09 -28.99
CA SER A 420 26.59 -1.46 -27.73
C SER A 420 27.75 -0.47 -27.86
N GLU A 421 28.31 -0.29 -29.07
CA GLU A 421 29.42 0.61 -29.34
C GLU A 421 28.95 2.07 -29.56
N ASN A 422 29.39 2.97 -28.67
CA ASN A 422 29.10 4.42 -28.75
C ASN A 422 27.59 4.77 -28.76
N PRO A 423 26.80 4.28 -27.78
CA PRO A 423 25.37 4.50 -27.76
C PRO A 423 25.01 5.97 -27.64
N THR A 424 23.94 6.37 -28.34
CA THR A 424 23.43 7.75 -28.31
C THR A 424 22.00 7.79 -27.80
N PHE A 425 21.76 8.51 -26.69
CA PHE A 425 20.43 8.78 -26.15
C PHE A 425 20.13 10.27 -26.22
N THR A 426 18.94 10.63 -26.69
CA THR A 426 18.53 12.03 -26.90
C THR A 426 17.47 12.50 -25.89
N GLY A 427 17.17 11.67 -24.88
CA GLY A 427 16.28 12.00 -23.78
C GLY A 427 16.83 13.09 -22.85
N GLU A 428 15.95 13.58 -21.96
CA GLU A 428 16.26 14.65 -21.00
C GLU A 428 16.77 14.10 -19.66
N ASP A 429 16.37 12.87 -19.30
CA ASP A 429 16.66 12.21 -18.03
C ASP A 429 17.05 10.76 -18.30
N ILE A 430 18.36 10.48 -18.24
CA ILE A 430 18.94 9.19 -18.60
C ILE A 430 19.62 8.60 -17.37
N SER A 431 19.26 7.36 -17.02
CA SER A 431 19.86 6.60 -15.94
C SER A 431 20.30 5.24 -16.44
N LEU A 432 21.58 4.95 -16.35
CA LEU A 432 22.20 3.68 -16.71
C LEU A 432 22.84 3.10 -15.45
N VAL A 433 22.42 1.90 -15.06
CA VAL A 433 22.85 1.22 -13.84
C VAL A 433 23.26 -0.20 -14.22
N ASP A 434 24.43 -0.64 -13.80
CA ASP A 434 24.92 -2.02 -13.98
C ASP A 434 24.92 -2.50 -15.46
N MET A 435 25.22 -1.61 -16.42
CA MET A 435 25.24 -1.94 -17.85
C MET A 435 26.56 -2.60 -18.26
N GLN A 436 26.67 -3.93 -18.08
CA GLN A 436 27.94 -4.67 -18.24
C GLN A 436 28.49 -4.76 -19.66
N HIS A 437 27.64 -4.67 -20.69
CA HIS A 437 28.03 -4.83 -22.09
C HIS A 437 28.09 -3.51 -22.87
N MET A 438 27.81 -2.37 -22.23
CA MET A 438 27.80 -1.07 -22.90
C MET A 438 29.19 -0.45 -22.91
N TYR A 439 29.78 -0.20 -24.09
CA TYR A 439 31.16 0.28 -24.20
C TYR A 439 31.34 1.48 -25.15
N GLY A 440 32.49 2.15 -25.01
CA GLY A 440 32.86 3.30 -25.85
C GLY A 440 32.36 4.64 -25.30
N THR A 441 32.00 5.55 -26.22
CA THR A 441 31.56 6.91 -25.92
C THR A 441 30.03 6.99 -25.82
N LEU A 442 29.52 7.15 -24.61
CA LEU A 442 28.10 7.40 -24.35
C LEU A 442 27.74 8.85 -24.72
N SER A 443 26.82 9.03 -25.66
CA SER A 443 26.40 10.35 -26.16
C SER A 443 24.98 10.69 -25.70
N MET A 444 24.83 11.80 -24.97
CA MET A 444 23.59 12.29 -24.37
C MET A 444 23.40 13.80 -24.58
N PRO A 445 23.30 14.28 -25.84
CA PRO A 445 23.44 15.70 -26.18
C PRO A 445 22.37 16.62 -25.58
N TYR A 446 21.21 16.09 -25.18
CA TYR A 446 20.10 16.85 -24.62
C TYR A 446 19.76 16.49 -23.16
N ALA A 447 20.47 15.54 -22.55
CA ALA A 447 20.18 15.13 -21.19
C ALA A 447 20.51 16.25 -20.20
N THR A 448 19.55 16.61 -19.37
CA THR A 448 19.70 17.57 -18.26
C THR A 448 19.92 16.85 -16.92
N ARG A 449 19.58 15.57 -16.87
CA ARG A 449 19.80 14.68 -15.73
C ARG A 449 20.45 13.40 -16.24
N VAL A 450 21.61 13.07 -15.68
CA VAL A 450 22.42 11.91 -16.09
C VAL A 450 22.80 11.11 -14.85
N VAL A 451 22.56 9.80 -14.89
CA VAL A 451 23.09 8.84 -13.92
C VAL A 451 23.78 7.73 -14.69
N VAL A 452 25.05 7.48 -14.36
CA VAL A 452 25.82 6.34 -14.86
C VAL A 452 26.42 5.66 -13.63
N ASP A 453 25.99 4.45 -13.35
CA ASP A 453 26.31 3.71 -12.14
C ASP A 453 26.80 2.31 -12.51
N ASN A 454 28.02 1.96 -12.11
CA ASN A 454 28.63 0.66 -12.35
C ASN A 454 28.62 0.22 -13.83
N CYS A 455 28.92 1.15 -14.75
CA CYS A 455 28.97 0.92 -16.19
C CYS A 455 30.44 0.92 -16.66
N ASP A 456 31.18 -0.11 -16.25
CA ASP A 456 32.65 -0.08 -16.31
C ASP A 456 33.22 0.09 -17.70
N LEU A 457 32.60 -0.47 -18.75
CA LEU A 457 33.18 -0.44 -20.11
C LEU A 457 32.97 0.90 -20.84
N ILE A 458 32.24 1.85 -20.25
CA ILE A 458 32.06 3.19 -20.79
C ILE A 458 33.34 4.00 -20.54
N ASN A 459 34.01 4.42 -21.61
CA ASN A 459 35.31 5.12 -21.52
C ASN A 459 35.19 6.64 -21.68
N SER A 460 34.06 7.13 -22.20
CA SER A 460 33.80 8.56 -22.36
C SER A 460 32.30 8.84 -22.29
N VAL A 461 31.94 9.98 -21.71
CA VAL A 461 30.56 10.49 -21.67
C VAL A 461 30.52 11.87 -22.33
N ARG A 462 29.58 12.08 -23.25
CA ARG A 462 29.27 13.38 -23.85
C ARG A 462 27.86 13.74 -23.48
N CYS A 463 27.64 14.90 -22.87
CA CYS A 463 26.33 15.31 -22.39
C CYS A 463 25.94 16.72 -22.88
N ALA A 464 24.75 17.18 -22.50
CA ALA A 464 24.36 18.56 -22.71
C ALA A 464 25.32 19.51 -21.99
N ARG A 465 25.41 20.75 -22.48
CA ARG A 465 26.26 21.80 -21.92
C ARG A 465 25.86 22.20 -20.50
N ARG A 466 24.58 22.13 -20.16
CA ARG A 466 24.08 22.53 -18.83
C ARG A 466 23.24 21.40 -18.23
N LEU A 467 23.67 20.90 -17.09
CA LEU A 467 23.00 19.81 -16.38
C LEU A 467 22.39 20.32 -15.08
N SER A 468 21.21 19.83 -14.75
CA SER A 468 20.64 19.99 -13.42
C SER A 468 21.23 18.98 -12.42
N TYR A 469 21.62 17.79 -12.90
CA TYR A 469 22.14 16.73 -12.06
C TYR A 469 22.99 15.75 -12.86
N MET A 470 24.15 15.40 -12.33
CA MET A 470 24.99 14.33 -12.87
C MET A 470 25.51 13.46 -11.74
N LYS A 471 25.33 12.14 -11.85
CA LYS A 471 25.87 11.15 -10.93
C LYS A 471 26.69 10.13 -11.71
N LEU A 472 27.96 9.98 -11.35
CA LEU A 472 28.87 8.97 -11.91
C LEU A 472 29.36 8.08 -10.77
N VAL A 473 29.15 6.78 -10.85
CA VAL A 473 29.51 5.82 -9.79
C VAL A 473 30.24 4.65 -10.38
N MET A 474 31.40 4.31 -9.81
CA MET A 474 32.16 3.09 -10.11
C MET A 474 32.23 2.84 -11.63
N CYS A 475 32.71 3.82 -12.38
CA CYS A 475 32.91 3.69 -13.83
C CYS A 475 34.41 3.56 -14.10
N GLU A 476 35.00 2.38 -13.91
CA GLU A 476 36.46 2.21 -13.82
C GLU A 476 37.22 2.66 -15.08
N HIS A 477 36.66 2.51 -16.28
CA HIS A 477 37.31 2.94 -17.52
C HIS A 477 37.04 4.41 -17.88
N LEU A 478 36.18 5.12 -17.15
CA LEU A 478 35.88 6.53 -17.37
C LEU A 478 37.00 7.41 -16.80
N THR A 479 38.13 7.45 -17.49
CA THR A 479 39.35 8.15 -17.04
C THR A 479 39.26 9.68 -17.04
N THR A 480 38.27 10.24 -17.76
CA THR A 480 38.06 11.69 -17.88
C THR A 480 36.61 12.03 -17.61
N LEU A 481 36.36 13.11 -16.87
CA LEU A 481 35.00 13.58 -16.62
C LEU A 481 34.42 14.20 -17.89
N PRO A 482 33.11 14.07 -18.14
CA PRO A 482 32.46 14.66 -19.30
C PRO A 482 32.70 16.17 -19.40
N GLU A 483 32.75 16.69 -20.63
CA GLU A 483 32.77 18.12 -20.87
C GLU A 483 31.37 18.72 -20.72
N PHE A 484 31.23 19.73 -19.85
CA PHE A 484 30.01 20.53 -19.67
C PHE A 484 30.37 21.98 -19.34
N GLU A 485 29.43 22.91 -19.53
CA GLU A 485 29.57 24.32 -19.15
C GLU A 485 29.16 24.56 -17.68
N HIS A 486 28.12 23.88 -17.17
CA HIS A 486 27.63 24.03 -15.80
C HIS A 486 26.83 22.82 -15.31
N VAL A 487 26.94 22.48 -14.03
CA VAL A 487 26.11 21.47 -13.35
C VAL A 487 25.61 21.99 -12.00
N ASP A 488 24.29 21.94 -11.76
CA ASP A 488 23.76 22.40 -10.46
C ASP A 488 24.20 21.45 -9.32
N HIS A 489 24.14 20.13 -9.52
CA HIS A 489 24.66 19.14 -8.57
C HIS A 489 25.41 18.00 -9.30
N LEU A 490 26.72 17.92 -9.04
CA LEU A 490 27.59 16.83 -9.50
C LEU A 490 27.91 15.87 -8.34
N GLU A 491 27.65 14.58 -8.53
CA GLU A 491 27.97 13.50 -7.60
C GLU A 491 28.93 12.50 -8.26
N LEU A 492 30.11 12.34 -7.68
CA LEU A 492 31.18 11.49 -8.20
C LEU A 492 31.52 10.43 -7.15
N ILE A 493 31.36 9.16 -7.50
CA ILE A 493 31.72 8.02 -6.65
C ILE A 493 32.75 7.16 -7.39
N GLY A 494 33.96 7.05 -6.86
CA GLY A 494 35.08 6.34 -7.52
C GLY A 494 36.40 7.11 -7.47
N GLU A 495 37.37 6.68 -8.28
CA GLU A 495 38.69 7.30 -8.37
C GLU A 495 38.75 8.35 -9.49
N TRP A 496 39.06 9.60 -9.14
CA TRP A 496 39.15 10.72 -10.09
C TRP A 496 40.46 11.47 -9.89
N SER A 497 41.11 11.88 -10.98
CA SER A 497 42.34 12.66 -10.90
C SER A 497 42.10 14.05 -10.32
N ILE A 498 43.11 14.60 -9.64
CA ILE A 498 43.03 15.94 -9.05
C ILE A 498 42.81 16.99 -10.14
N GLU A 499 43.45 16.80 -11.29
CA GLU A 499 43.33 17.67 -12.45
C GLU A 499 41.88 17.77 -12.94
N GLU A 500 41.18 16.64 -13.03
CA GLU A 500 39.78 16.59 -13.45
C GLU A 500 38.85 17.24 -12.41
N LEU A 501 39.08 16.98 -11.12
CA LEU A 501 38.29 17.61 -10.06
C LEU A 501 38.48 19.12 -10.01
N GLN A 502 39.73 19.60 -10.17
CA GLN A 502 40.04 21.02 -10.26
C GLN A 502 39.38 21.68 -11.47
N ARG A 503 39.29 20.94 -12.60
CA ARG A 503 38.61 21.39 -13.82
C ARG A 503 37.10 21.55 -13.63
N VAL A 504 36.42 20.59 -13.00
CA VAL A 504 34.94 20.59 -12.91
C VAL A 504 34.39 21.35 -11.71
N ALA A 505 35.15 21.47 -10.61
CA ALA A 505 34.70 22.17 -9.41
C ALA A 505 34.16 23.60 -9.67
N PRO A 506 34.85 24.49 -10.43
CA PRO A 506 34.33 25.83 -10.68
C PRO A 506 33.08 25.87 -11.57
N LEU A 507 32.73 24.75 -12.22
CA LEU A 507 31.57 24.61 -13.10
C LEU A 507 30.36 23.98 -12.38
N THR A 508 30.44 23.80 -11.06
CA THR A 508 29.41 23.11 -10.26
C THR A 508 28.92 23.97 -9.10
N ASP A 509 27.61 24.05 -8.86
CA ASP A 509 27.06 24.75 -7.68
C ASP A 509 27.22 23.91 -6.39
N LYS A 510 26.98 22.60 -6.49
CA LYS A 510 27.17 21.61 -5.43
C LYS A 510 27.96 20.40 -5.92
N LEU A 511 29.15 20.20 -5.39
CA LEU A 511 29.98 19.03 -5.68
C LEU A 511 29.93 18.04 -4.52
N THR A 512 29.51 16.80 -4.80
CA THR A 512 29.55 15.67 -3.86
C THR A 512 30.57 14.66 -4.36
N LEU A 513 31.66 14.51 -3.62
CA LEU A 513 32.68 13.50 -3.91
C LEU A 513 32.51 12.34 -2.94
N SER A 514 32.62 11.10 -3.43
CA SER A 514 32.64 9.88 -2.63
C SER A 514 33.80 9.01 -3.14
N TYR A 515 34.98 9.23 -2.60
CA TYR A 515 36.17 8.53 -3.07
C TYR A 515 36.21 7.10 -2.51
N MET A 516 36.29 6.11 -3.41
CA MET A 516 36.46 4.68 -3.14
C MET A 516 37.88 4.26 -3.54
N GLY A 517 38.83 4.37 -2.62
CA GLY A 517 40.21 4.00 -2.85
C GLY A 517 41.09 4.23 -1.62
N ALA A 518 42.32 3.72 -1.65
CA ALA A 518 43.26 3.83 -0.53
C ALA A 518 43.97 5.21 -0.46
N ASP A 519 44.02 5.97 -1.55
CA ASP A 519 44.79 7.21 -1.64
C ASP A 519 43.91 8.46 -1.42
N ALA A 520 43.86 8.93 -0.17
CA ALA A 520 43.08 10.11 0.21
C ALA A 520 43.60 11.44 -0.36
N ARG A 521 44.76 11.48 -1.03
CA ARG A 521 45.39 12.73 -1.51
C ARG A 521 44.47 13.57 -2.38
N VAL A 522 43.56 12.95 -3.13
CA VAL A 522 42.54 13.62 -3.94
C VAL A 522 41.62 14.51 -3.11
N LEU A 523 41.31 14.11 -1.87
CA LEU A 523 40.49 14.89 -0.94
C LEU A 523 41.21 16.12 -0.38
N HIS A 524 42.53 16.23 -0.52
CA HIS A 524 43.30 17.40 -0.09
C HIS A 524 43.34 18.50 -1.16
N ALA A 525 42.91 18.21 -2.39
CA ALA A 525 42.94 19.19 -3.47
C ALA A 525 42.16 20.45 -3.06
N PRO A 526 42.77 21.65 -3.13
CA PRO A 526 42.02 22.89 -2.99
C PRO A 526 41.09 22.99 -4.20
N LEU A 527 39.78 22.94 -3.96
CA LEU A 527 38.76 23.08 -5.00
C LEU A 527 38.08 24.42 -4.81
N ALA A 528 38.00 25.22 -5.88
CA ALA A 528 37.50 26.60 -5.82
C ALA A 528 35.97 26.73 -5.71
N CYS A 529 35.23 25.62 -5.68
CA CYS A 529 33.77 25.61 -5.60
C CYS A 529 33.29 26.05 -4.20
N VAL A 530 32.25 26.89 -4.17
CA VAL A 530 31.72 27.52 -2.95
C VAL A 530 31.04 26.51 -2.01
N ASN A 531 30.46 25.42 -2.56
CA ASN A 531 29.78 24.37 -1.78
C ASN A 531 30.25 22.96 -2.18
N VAL A 532 31.47 22.60 -1.78
CA VAL A 532 31.95 21.21 -1.91
C VAL A 532 31.56 20.43 -0.66
N THR A 533 30.67 19.45 -0.80
CA THR A 533 30.51 18.40 0.21
C THR A 533 31.44 17.25 -0.16
N ARG A 534 32.53 17.08 0.60
CA ARG A 534 33.41 15.92 0.43
C ARG A 534 32.89 14.81 1.34
N ASN A 535 32.49 13.70 0.74
CA ASN A 535 32.29 12.43 1.42
C ASN A 535 33.51 11.55 1.14
N TRP A 536 34.02 10.91 2.17
CA TRP A 536 35.05 9.89 1.98
C TRP A 536 34.43 8.52 2.19
N HIS A 537 34.53 7.62 1.20
CA HIS A 537 33.94 6.29 1.20
C HIS A 537 35.02 5.21 1.02
N THR A 538 35.79 4.93 2.05
CA THR A 538 36.80 3.85 1.94
C THR A 538 36.16 2.49 2.21
N TYR A 539 36.32 1.58 1.27
CA TYR A 539 36.09 0.16 1.47
C TYR A 539 37.47 -0.51 1.57
N PHE A 540 37.83 -0.96 2.77
CA PHE A 540 39.07 -1.71 2.97
C PHE A 540 38.77 -3.21 2.77
N GLU A 541 38.62 -3.67 1.53
CA GLU A 541 38.56 -5.11 1.25
C GLU A 541 39.97 -5.66 0.99
N GLY A 542 40.52 -6.37 1.97
CA GLY A 542 41.80 -7.11 1.87
C GLY A 542 42.77 -6.84 3.03
N ASP A 543 43.63 -7.84 3.32
CA ASP A 543 44.62 -7.84 4.42
C ASP A 543 45.76 -6.81 4.26
N HIS A 544 45.74 -5.98 3.22
CA HIS A 544 46.88 -5.12 2.83
C HIS A 544 46.51 -3.65 2.57
N ALA A 545 45.26 -3.26 2.75
CA ALA A 545 44.88 -1.87 2.59
C ALA A 545 45.31 -1.13 3.88
N GLY A 546 46.54 -0.60 3.88
CA GLY A 546 47.10 0.12 5.02
C GLY A 546 46.27 1.34 5.37
N ALA A 547 46.21 1.68 6.66
CA ALA A 547 45.52 2.86 7.12
C ALA A 547 46.03 4.09 6.34
N PRO A 548 45.16 5.04 6.00
CA PRO A 548 45.60 6.31 5.42
C PRO A 548 46.63 6.92 6.37
N SER A 549 47.87 7.09 5.92
CA SER A 549 48.95 7.63 6.76
C SER A 549 48.83 9.15 6.94
N GLU A 550 48.03 9.80 6.09
CA GLU A 550 47.79 11.23 6.10
C GLU A 550 46.44 11.56 6.77
N PRO A 551 46.37 12.63 7.59
CA PRO A 551 45.15 13.01 8.28
C PRO A 551 44.07 13.50 7.33
N VAL A 552 42.80 13.25 7.64
CA VAL A 552 41.67 13.69 6.83
C VAL A 552 41.69 15.22 6.66
N PRO A 553 41.58 15.74 5.44
CA PRO A 553 41.63 17.17 5.22
C PRO A 553 40.49 17.89 5.97
N PRO A 554 40.74 19.07 6.55
CA PRO A 554 39.72 19.82 7.31
C PRO A 554 38.56 20.35 6.46
N THR A 555 38.65 20.24 5.13
CA THR A 555 37.58 20.57 4.18
C THR A 555 36.55 19.44 4.03
N VAL A 556 36.78 18.27 4.64
CA VAL A 556 35.86 17.13 4.61
C VAL A 556 34.87 17.25 5.76
N ASP A 557 33.61 17.56 5.44
CA ASP A 557 32.53 17.70 6.42
C ASP A 557 31.91 16.35 6.82
N ARG A 558 31.92 15.37 5.91
CA ARG A 558 31.28 14.07 6.10
C ARG A 558 32.19 12.91 5.69
N VAL A 559 32.18 11.84 6.47
CA VAL A 559 32.99 10.64 6.21
C VAL A 559 32.14 9.38 6.43
N HIS A 560 32.30 8.39 5.57
CA HIS A 560 31.69 7.06 5.66
C HIS A 560 32.77 5.98 5.42
N LEU A 561 33.20 5.24 6.45
CA LEU A 561 34.27 4.24 6.29
C LEU A 561 33.73 2.85 6.64
N ASP A 562 34.01 1.85 5.80
CA ASP A 562 33.84 0.43 6.12
C ASP A 562 35.20 -0.15 6.53
N LEU A 563 35.35 -0.46 7.82
CA LEU A 563 36.60 -0.83 8.47
C LEU A 563 36.61 -2.35 8.74
N CYS A 564 37.44 -3.06 7.98
CA CYS A 564 37.65 -4.50 8.11
C CYS A 564 38.78 -4.87 9.09
N ASP A 565 39.81 -4.03 9.25
CA ASP A 565 41.01 -4.32 10.04
C ASP A 565 41.03 -3.57 11.40
N MET A 566 41.52 -4.23 12.46
CA MET A 566 41.47 -3.76 13.85
C MET A 566 42.50 -2.67 14.18
N GLU A 567 43.74 -2.76 13.67
CA GLU A 567 44.81 -1.83 14.06
C GLU A 567 44.58 -0.42 13.53
N GLN A 568 43.86 -0.32 12.41
CA GLN A 568 43.67 0.94 11.69
C GLN A 568 42.57 1.81 12.28
N VAL A 569 41.59 1.23 12.98
CA VAL A 569 40.42 1.97 13.49
C VAL A 569 40.83 3.13 14.39
N CYS A 570 41.75 2.89 15.32
CA CYS A 570 42.18 3.90 16.29
C CYS A 570 42.94 5.05 15.59
N GLU A 571 43.79 4.75 14.63
CA GLU A 571 44.55 5.74 13.87
C GLU A 571 43.61 6.59 13.00
N VAL A 572 42.70 5.95 12.28
CA VAL A 572 41.70 6.60 11.44
C VAL A 572 40.80 7.52 12.25
N VAL A 573 40.31 7.10 13.42
CA VAL A 573 39.44 7.94 14.27
C VAL A 573 40.15 9.23 14.72
N VAL A 574 41.44 9.17 15.03
CA VAL A 574 42.22 10.38 15.39
C VAL A 574 42.29 11.36 14.21
N GLN A 575 42.40 10.85 12.99
CA GLN A 575 42.46 11.68 11.78
C GLN A 575 41.13 12.37 11.44
N LEU A 576 40.00 11.89 11.98
CA LEU A 576 38.66 12.42 11.74
C LEU A 576 38.24 13.54 12.72
N CYS A 577 39.17 14.08 13.51
CA CYS A 577 38.86 15.04 14.60
C CYS A 577 38.13 16.32 14.17
N HIS A 578 38.22 16.72 12.90
CA HIS A 578 37.57 17.91 12.32
C HIS A 578 36.25 17.63 11.61
N VAL A 579 35.91 16.36 11.35
CA VAL A 579 34.75 15.95 10.56
C VAL A 579 33.47 16.10 11.38
N LYS A 580 32.41 16.66 10.80
CA LYS A 580 31.13 16.93 11.49
C LYS A 580 30.20 15.72 11.44
N ASP A 581 30.15 15.01 10.33
CA ASP A 581 29.24 13.88 10.12
C ASP A 581 30.02 12.60 9.81
N ILE A 582 30.07 11.66 10.75
CA ILE A 582 30.89 10.44 10.62
C ILE A 582 29.98 9.22 10.61
N THR A 583 30.19 8.31 9.66
CA THR A 583 29.64 6.97 9.65
C THR A 583 30.79 5.96 9.61
N LEU A 584 30.87 5.06 10.58
CA LEU A 584 31.86 3.96 10.58
C LEU A 584 31.12 2.62 10.66
N VAL A 585 31.51 1.69 9.80
CA VAL A 585 31.04 0.31 9.81
C VAL A 585 32.20 -0.59 10.21
N PHE A 586 31.99 -1.51 11.15
CA PHE A 586 33.02 -2.40 11.69
C PHE A 586 32.68 -3.86 11.37
N LYS A 587 33.65 -4.60 10.83
CA LYS A 587 33.52 -6.07 10.66
C LYS A 587 34.16 -6.87 11.79
N THR A 588 34.94 -6.22 12.67
CA THR A 588 35.76 -6.88 13.68
C THR A 588 35.44 -6.42 15.11
N THR A 589 35.87 -7.22 16.07
CA THR A 589 35.56 -7.05 17.49
C THR A 589 36.61 -6.12 18.15
N VAL A 590 36.44 -4.81 18.02
CA VAL A 590 37.44 -3.81 18.46
C VAL A 590 36.89 -2.95 19.60
N ARG A 591 37.79 -2.43 20.44
CA ARG A 591 37.48 -1.30 21.31
C ARG A 591 37.69 0.01 20.54
N VAL A 592 36.63 0.76 20.29
CA VAL A 592 36.64 2.01 19.51
C VAL A 592 36.60 3.21 20.46
N ASP A 593 37.68 3.99 20.51
CA ASP A 593 37.73 5.25 21.25
C ASP A 593 37.37 6.43 20.34
N VAL A 594 36.17 6.97 20.52
CA VAL A 594 35.70 8.12 19.75
C VAL A 594 36.09 9.46 20.37
N SER A 595 36.83 9.47 21.48
CA SER A 595 37.18 10.72 22.15
C SER A 595 37.91 11.77 21.30
N PRO A 596 38.70 11.41 20.26
CA PRO A 596 39.33 12.38 19.37
C PRO A 596 38.36 13.17 18.47
N LEU A 597 37.10 12.74 18.30
CA LEU A 597 36.14 13.31 17.34
C LEU A 597 35.53 14.64 17.81
N THR A 598 36.35 15.60 18.23
CA THR A 598 35.91 16.82 18.93
C THR A 598 34.94 17.71 18.15
N ALA A 599 34.96 17.69 16.81
CA ALA A 599 34.07 18.50 15.97
C ALA A 599 32.76 17.79 15.57
N VAL A 600 32.57 16.51 15.93
CA VAL A 600 31.46 15.70 15.42
C VAL A 600 30.11 16.18 15.94
N ARG A 601 29.14 16.25 15.04
CA ARG A 601 27.73 16.60 15.27
C ARG A 601 26.81 15.41 15.00
N SER A 602 27.11 14.57 14.02
CA SER A 602 26.39 13.34 13.74
C SER A 602 27.36 12.16 13.71
N LEU A 603 27.14 11.18 14.58
CA LEU A 603 27.97 9.97 14.65
C LEU A 603 27.10 8.73 14.43
N ARG A 604 27.41 7.97 13.38
CA ARG A 604 26.79 6.67 13.09
C ARG A 604 27.85 5.57 13.16
N LEU A 605 27.67 4.61 14.06
CA LEU A 605 28.54 3.44 14.19
C LEU A 605 27.70 2.18 13.99
N SER A 606 28.17 1.25 13.17
CA SER A 606 27.50 -0.03 12.95
C SER A 606 28.51 -1.16 12.98
N ALA A 607 28.21 -2.27 13.64
CA ALA A 607 28.98 -3.51 13.51
C ALA A 607 28.19 -4.58 12.76
N SER A 608 28.86 -5.60 12.24
CA SER A 608 28.20 -6.81 11.71
C SER A 608 27.52 -7.59 12.84
N PHE A 609 26.39 -8.25 12.53
CA PHE A 609 25.63 -9.06 13.50
C PHE A 609 26.37 -10.35 13.91
N ASP A 610 27.26 -10.85 13.06
CA ASP A 610 27.89 -12.17 13.24
C ASP A 610 29.13 -12.15 14.13
N THR A 611 29.57 -10.98 14.61
CA THR A 611 30.81 -10.83 15.40
C THR A 611 30.53 -10.27 16.80
N ALA A 612 31.48 -10.42 17.72
CA ALA A 612 31.33 -9.82 19.04
C ALA A 612 31.26 -8.29 18.93
N HIS A 613 30.30 -7.69 19.63
CA HIS A 613 30.02 -6.26 19.48
C HIS A 613 31.23 -5.39 19.89
N PRO A 614 31.68 -4.44 19.05
CA PRO A 614 32.78 -3.54 19.38
C PRO A 614 32.48 -2.71 20.63
N GLN A 615 33.45 -2.58 21.53
CA GLN A 615 33.30 -1.77 22.75
C GLN A 615 33.50 -0.29 22.43
N LEU A 616 32.47 0.53 22.64
CA LEU A 616 32.57 1.97 22.44
C LEU A 616 33.05 2.68 23.72
N VAL A 617 34.09 3.51 23.61
CA VAL A 617 34.57 4.38 24.70
C VAL A 617 34.75 5.82 24.23
N GLY A 618 34.85 6.78 25.15
CA GLY A 618 35.14 8.18 24.83
C GLY A 618 33.94 9.03 24.44
N LEU A 619 32.72 8.49 24.37
CA LEU A 619 31.51 9.23 23.95
C LEU A 619 31.24 10.51 24.76
N ALA A 620 31.60 10.52 26.05
CA ALA A 620 31.39 11.66 26.94
C ALA A 620 32.20 12.92 26.58
N SER A 621 33.27 12.81 25.77
CA SER A 621 34.05 13.98 25.33
C SER A 621 33.43 14.72 24.14
N LEU A 622 32.38 14.16 23.51
CA LEU A 622 31.78 14.70 22.29
C LEU A 622 30.75 15.79 22.59
N ALA A 623 31.22 16.95 23.07
CA ALA A 623 30.36 18.04 23.53
C ALA A 623 29.44 18.66 22.45
N HIS A 624 29.76 18.45 21.17
CA HIS A 624 29.00 19.00 20.03
C HIS A 624 28.07 17.97 19.37
N LEU A 625 27.99 16.75 19.90
CA LEU A 625 27.20 15.67 19.33
C LEU A 625 25.70 15.98 19.41
N HIS A 626 25.05 16.08 18.24
CA HIS A 626 23.62 16.33 18.10
C HIS A 626 22.82 15.05 17.85
N SER A 627 23.40 14.14 17.07
CA SER A 627 22.78 12.90 16.62
C SER A 627 23.73 11.71 16.80
N LEU A 628 23.26 10.65 17.44
CA LEU A 628 24.00 9.41 17.67
C LEU A 628 23.19 8.21 17.19
N HIS A 629 23.76 7.42 16.28
CA HIS A 629 23.18 6.16 15.83
C HIS A 629 24.18 5.03 16.04
N LEU A 630 23.86 4.08 16.90
CA LEU A 630 24.70 2.92 17.20
C LEU A 630 23.94 1.65 16.84
N SER A 631 24.57 0.78 16.05
CA SER A 631 24.05 -0.53 15.68
C SER A 631 25.06 -1.62 16.08
N TYR A 632 24.61 -2.60 16.87
CA TYR A 632 25.41 -3.78 17.28
C TYR A 632 26.72 -3.43 18.02
N MET A 633 26.68 -2.38 18.85
CA MET A 633 27.83 -1.94 19.67
C MET A 633 27.70 -2.41 21.12
N HIS A 634 28.82 -2.61 21.81
CA HIS A 634 28.87 -2.86 23.24
C HIS A 634 29.12 -1.56 24.01
N LEU A 635 28.21 -1.23 24.92
CA LEU A 635 28.26 -0.03 25.76
C LEU A 635 28.60 -0.43 27.19
N ASP A 636 29.57 0.24 27.82
CA ASP A 636 29.92 -0.03 29.23
C ASP A 636 29.80 1.23 30.08
N GLY A 637 28.66 1.36 30.79
CA GLY A 637 28.40 2.49 31.68
C GLY A 637 28.27 3.85 30.98
N VAL A 638 27.97 3.86 29.67
CA VAL A 638 27.98 5.09 28.86
C VAL A 638 26.76 5.95 29.18
N THR A 639 26.98 7.24 29.45
CA THR A 639 25.89 8.23 29.56
C THR A 639 25.76 9.01 28.26
N ILE A 640 24.56 8.99 27.68
CA ILE A 640 24.24 9.62 26.40
C ILE A 640 23.35 10.84 26.65
N THR A 641 23.78 11.99 26.13
CA THR A 641 23.16 13.29 26.37
C THR A 641 22.83 14.09 25.10
N CYS A 642 23.07 13.52 23.91
CA CYS A 642 22.78 14.19 22.65
C CYS A 642 21.26 14.23 22.36
N PRO A 643 20.75 15.27 21.68
CA PRO A 643 19.32 15.43 21.39
C PRO A 643 18.64 14.26 20.68
N THR A 644 19.32 13.60 19.76
CA THR A 644 18.78 12.44 19.04
C THR A 644 19.66 11.21 19.26
N VAL A 645 19.08 10.11 19.72
CA VAL A 645 19.79 8.82 19.88
C VAL A 645 18.99 7.66 19.30
N SER A 646 19.69 6.77 18.60
CA SER A 646 19.16 5.49 18.11
C SER A 646 20.14 4.38 18.46
N LEU A 647 19.71 3.43 19.29
CA LEU A 647 20.50 2.28 19.74
C LEU A 647 19.84 0.99 19.24
N ARG A 648 20.42 0.33 18.25
CA ARG A 648 19.86 -0.87 17.63
C ARG A 648 20.74 -2.09 17.89
N GLY A 649 20.17 -3.15 18.44
CA GLY A 649 20.89 -4.40 18.70
C GLY A 649 22.13 -4.26 19.59
N CYS A 650 22.25 -3.17 20.35
CA CYS A 650 23.42 -2.93 21.21
C CYS A 650 23.42 -3.87 22.44
N THR A 651 24.57 -4.04 23.07
CA THR A 651 24.75 -4.81 24.31
C THR A 651 25.35 -3.96 25.43
N GLY A 652 25.33 -4.47 26.66
CA GLY A 652 25.99 -3.84 27.81
C GLY A 652 25.07 -2.88 28.58
N THR A 653 25.59 -1.75 29.04
CA THR A 653 24.85 -0.78 29.87
C THR A 653 24.98 0.66 29.37
N ALA A 654 23.86 1.39 29.38
CA ALA A 654 23.81 2.80 29.01
C ALA A 654 22.76 3.60 29.79
N ALA A 655 23.01 4.88 30.02
CA ALA A 655 22.05 5.85 30.55
C ALA A 655 21.70 6.90 29.49
N ILE A 656 20.43 7.29 29.37
CA ILE A 656 19.93 8.25 28.38
C ILE A 656 19.33 9.46 29.10
N ILE A 657 19.98 10.62 29.03
CA ILE A 657 19.65 11.78 29.87
C ILE A 657 19.55 13.06 29.03
N GLY A 658 18.42 13.77 29.13
CA GLY A 658 18.25 15.07 28.47
C GLY A 658 18.11 14.99 26.94
N VAL A 659 17.60 13.86 26.44
CA VAL A 659 17.50 13.55 25.02
C VAL A 659 16.10 13.93 24.50
N ARG A 660 16.00 14.54 23.33
CA ARG A 660 14.69 14.85 22.74
C ARG A 660 14.04 13.59 22.19
N ASP A 661 14.75 12.87 21.33
CA ASP A 661 14.23 11.69 20.64
C ASP A 661 15.17 10.50 20.86
N ALA A 662 14.67 9.45 21.51
CA ALA A 662 15.42 8.24 21.82
C ALA A 662 14.71 7.00 21.28
N HIS A 663 15.38 6.23 20.43
CA HIS A 663 14.93 4.94 19.94
C HIS A 663 15.89 3.85 20.41
N VAL A 664 15.38 2.82 21.09
CA VAL A 664 16.17 1.70 21.61
C VAL A 664 15.52 0.39 21.17
N GLU A 665 16.25 -0.40 20.38
CA GLU A 665 15.84 -1.69 19.84
C GLU A 665 16.79 -2.79 20.30
N GLY A 666 16.24 -3.91 20.81
CA GLY A 666 16.98 -5.12 21.13
C GLY A 666 16.92 -5.53 22.61
N THR A 667 17.20 -6.80 22.87
CA THR A 667 16.99 -7.45 24.17
C THR A 667 18.21 -7.40 25.10
N HIS A 668 19.41 -7.17 24.56
CA HIS A 668 20.66 -7.35 25.28
C HIS A 668 21.25 -6.06 25.89
N LEU A 669 20.75 -4.89 25.51
CA LEU A 669 21.13 -3.63 26.13
C LEU A 669 20.35 -3.43 27.44
N ARG A 670 21.08 -3.15 28.52
CA ARG A 670 20.49 -2.72 29.79
C ARG A 670 20.55 -1.20 29.90
N VAL A 671 19.41 -0.55 29.69
CA VAL A 671 19.28 0.90 29.88
C VAL A 671 19.15 1.16 31.39
N THR A 672 20.18 1.69 32.04
CA THR A 672 20.24 1.83 33.51
C THR A 672 19.41 3.00 34.04
N GLU A 673 19.31 4.09 33.27
CA GLU A 673 18.53 5.28 33.59
C GLU A 673 18.03 5.93 32.30
N VAL A 674 16.78 6.39 32.30
CA VAL A 674 16.21 7.28 31.28
C VAL A 674 15.63 8.50 31.98
N ARG A 675 16.15 9.69 31.70
CA ARG A 675 15.75 10.91 32.41
C ARG A 675 15.58 12.09 31.48
N ALA A 676 14.49 12.85 31.64
CA ALA A 676 14.21 14.07 30.88
C ALA A 676 14.26 13.81 29.36
N VAL A 677 13.39 12.89 28.90
CA VAL A 677 13.29 12.52 27.48
C VAL A 677 11.93 12.90 26.90
N ASP A 678 11.90 13.60 25.77
CA ASP A 678 10.63 14.01 25.18
C ASP A 678 9.89 12.84 24.53
N ASN A 679 10.58 12.10 23.65
CA ASN A 679 10.02 10.93 22.96
C ASN A 679 10.96 9.74 23.11
N LEU A 680 10.48 8.69 23.78
CA LEU A 680 11.19 7.43 23.97
C LEU A 680 10.47 6.30 23.23
N GLU A 681 11.18 5.56 22.40
CA GLU A 681 10.70 4.32 21.79
C GLU A 681 11.54 3.14 22.25
N LEU A 682 10.88 2.11 22.76
CA LEU A 682 11.46 0.87 23.26
C LEU A 682 10.92 -0.29 22.45
N GLU A 683 11.79 -1.00 21.74
CA GLU A 683 11.44 -2.14 20.90
C GLU A 683 12.19 -3.39 21.37
N GLY A 684 11.48 -4.34 22.00
CA GLY A 684 12.10 -5.56 22.51
C GLY A 684 13.08 -5.38 23.69
N VAL A 685 13.10 -4.20 24.33
CA VAL A 685 14.03 -3.89 25.43
C VAL A 685 13.53 -4.47 26.76
N LYS A 686 14.21 -5.50 27.26
CA LYS A 686 13.82 -6.20 28.50
C LYS A 686 14.27 -5.48 29.77
N HIS A 687 15.43 -4.82 29.74
CA HIS A 687 16.07 -4.28 30.93
C HIS A 687 16.15 -2.76 30.90
N VAL A 688 15.12 -2.11 31.44
CA VAL A 688 15.08 -0.66 31.67
C VAL A 688 15.10 -0.39 33.17
N GLY A 689 16.02 0.46 33.60
CA GLY A 689 16.16 0.94 34.97
C GLY A 689 15.22 2.11 35.24
N ALA A 690 15.65 3.11 36.01
CA ALA A 690 14.75 4.21 36.40
C ALA A 690 14.35 5.06 35.19
N VAL A 691 13.05 5.26 34.96
CA VAL A 691 12.53 6.20 33.95
C VAL A 691 11.89 7.37 34.66
N THR A 692 12.36 8.59 34.40
CA THR A 692 11.88 9.81 35.08
C THR A 692 11.73 10.98 34.11
N ASN A 693 10.67 11.76 34.26
CA ASN A 693 10.39 12.94 33.44
C ASN A 693 10.41 12.63 31.93
N VAL A 694 9.71 11.57 31.50
CA VAL A 694 9.57 11.22 30.09
C VAL A 694 8.22 11.68 29.55
N VAL A 695 8.19 12.51 28.51
CA VAL A 695 6.94 13.12 28.02
C VAL A 695 6.09 12.11 27.24
N SER A 696 6.71 11.31 26.39
CA SER A 696 6.06 10.28 25.58
C SER A 696 6.91 9.03 25.50
N CYS A 697 6.32 7.87 25.74
CA CYS A 697 6.98 6.58 25.56
C CYS A 697 6.11 5.64 24.70
N SER A 698 6.72 4.99 23.72
CA SER A 698 6.14 3.92 22.91
C SER A 698 6.89 2.63 23.19
N VAL A 699 6.19 1.58 23.59
CA VAL A 699 6.77 0.24 23.82
C VAL A 699 6.19 -0.74 22.82
N ARG A 700 7.06 -1.47 22.12
CA ARG A 700 6.69 -2.45 21.09
C ARG A 700 7.18 -3.85 21.44
N PHE A 701 6.32 -4.84 21.17
CA PHE A 701 6.54 -6.29 21.34
C PHE A 701 6.62 -6.77 22.79
N ASP A 702 7.62 -6.34 23.55
CA ASP A 702 7.85 -6.81 24.93
C ASP A 702 7.83 -5.64 25.92
N LEU A 703 7.17 -5.85 27.06
CA LEU A 703 7.32 -4.93 28.20
C LEU A 703 8.68 -5.15 28.88
N PRO A 704 9.28 -4.10 29.47
CA PRO A 704 10.40 -4.28 30.38
C PRO A 704 10.06 -5.26 31.51
N THR A 705 11.04 -6.04 31.98
CA THR A 705 10.86 -7.06 33.04
C THR A 705 10.22 -6.49 34.31
N ARG A 706 10.39 -5.20 34.57
CA ARG A 706 9.76 -4.48 35.68
C ARG A 706 8.92 -3.33 35.11
N PRO A 707 7.66 -3.54 34.69
CA PRO A 707 6.86 -2.51 34.04
C PRO A 707 6.69 -1.22 34.85
N ARG A 708 6.74 -1.31 36.19
CA ARG A 708 6.68 -0.16 37.12
C ARG A 708 7.75 0.90 36.89
N VAL A 709 8.84 0.56 36.21
CA VAL A 709 9.85 1.57 35.86
C VAL A 709 9.29 2.66 34.96
N LEU A 710 8.22 2.39 34.20
CA LEU A 710 7.59 3.33 33.28
C LEU A 710 6.66 4.35 33.98
N ASN A 711 6.56 4.36 35.31
CA ASN A 711 5.73 5.34 36.04
C ASN A 711 6.19 6.79 35.85
N GLY A 712 7.44 7.04 35.48
CA GLY A 712 7.92 8.38 35.14
C GLY A 712 7.51 8.88 33.75
N VAL A 713 6.67 8.14 33.02
CA VAL A 713 6.20 8.49 31.67
C VAL A 713 4.84 9.20 31.75
N ARG A 714 4.73 10.36 31.09
CA ARG A 714 3.47 11.11 31.01
C ARG A 714 2.47 10.48 30.02
N ARG A 715 2.92 10.10 28.83
CA ARG A 715 2.09 9.46 27.78
C ARG A 715 2.71 8.14 27.36
N LEU A 716 2.07 7.01 27.68
CA LEU A 716 2.54 5.68 27.35
C LEU A 716 1.68 5.05 26.25
N THR A 717 2.31 4.55 25.18
CA THR A 717 1.66 3.73 24.16
C THR A 717 2.27 2.34 24.18
N LEU A 718 1.45 1.33 24.42
CA LEU A 718 1.83 -0.08 24.35
C LEU A 718 1.31 -0.64 23.03
N HIS A 719 2.19 -1.27 22.25
CA HIS A 719 1.85 -1.85 20.95
C HIS A 719 2.35 -3.29 20.86
N ARG A 720 1.41 -4.23 20.69
CA ARG A 720 1.71 -5.68 20.59
C ARG A 720 2.43 -6.25 21.82
N CYS A 721 2.24 -5.64 22.99
CA CYS A 721 2.80 -6.12 24.25
C CYS A 721 1.91 -7.15 24.95
N THR A 722 2.51 -8.03 25.76
CA THR A 722 1.78 -8.84 26.74
C THR A 722 1.71 -8.11 28.08
N VAL A 723 0.51 -7.74 28.53
CA VAL A 723 0.26 -6.94 29.74
C VAL A 723 -0.44 -7.81 30.79
N SER A 724 0.28 -8.19 31.84
CA SER A 724 -0.27 -8.97 32.94
C SER A 724 -0.94 -8.12 34.03
N ASP A 725 -0.48 -6.89 34.22
CA ASP A 725 -0.95 -5.99 35.29
C ASP A 725 -0.85 -4.51 34.85
N LEU A 726 -1.99 -3.85 34.72
CA LEU A 726 -2.08 -2.43 34.38
C LEU A 726 -1.89 -1.50 35.58
N THR A 727 -1.99 -2.01 36.81
CA THR A 727 -1.78 -1.20 38.02
C THR A 727 -0.33 -0.73 38.14
N CYS A 728 0.59 -1.37 37.40
CA CYS A 728 1.96 -0.95 37.25
C CYS A 728 2.16 0.40 36.53
N PHE A 729 1.10 1.04 36.04
CA PHE A 729 1.15 2.33 35.31
C PHE A 729 0.28 3.41 35.97
N ALA A 730 0.04 3.32 37.29
CA ALA A 730 -0.88 4.22 38.00
C ALA A 730 -0.56 5.72 37.86
N ASP A 731 0.70 6.07 37.61
CA ASP A 731 1.17 7.45 37.49
C ASP A 731 1.16 7.99 36.04
N VAL A 732 0.83 7.16 35.05
CA VAL A 732 0.79 7.53 33.63
C VAL A 732 -0.49 8.32 33.32
N GLN A 733 -0.36 9.54 32.81
CA GLN A 733 -1.53 10.41 32.52
C GLN A 733 -2.34 9.94 31.31
N VAL A 734 -1.66 9.44 30.27
CA VAL A 734 -2.31 8.94 29.05
C VAL A 734 -1.74 7.58 28.71
N LEU A 735 -2.56 6.53 28.86
CA LEU A 735 -2.21 5.18 28.45
C LEU A 735 -2.99 4.79 27.19
N ARG A 736 -2.27 4.40 26.14
CA ARG A 736 -2.83 3.85 24.90
C ARG A 736 -2.36 2.40 24.77
N VAL A 737 -3.29 1.48 24.56
CA VAL A 737 -2.99 0.06 24.40
C VAL A 737 -3.49 -0.38 23.03
N ARG A 738 -2.60 -0.92 22.20
CA ARG A 738 -2.89 -1.31 20.81
C ARG A 738 -2.39 -2.73 20.57
N GLN A 739 -3.30 -3.61 20.16
CA GLN A 739 -2.96 -5.00 19.81
C GLN A 739 -2.23 -5.77 20.92
N CYS A 740 -2.41 -5.40 22.19
CA CYS A 740 -1.81 -6.09 23.33
C CYS A 740 -2.65 -7.30 23.77
N SER A 741 -1.99 -8.30 24.34
CA SER A 741 -2.62 -9.45 24.99
C SER A 741 -2.55 -9.29 26.52
N GLY A 742 -3.50 -9.86 27.27
CA GLY A 742 -3.51 -9.80 28.73
C GLY A 742 -4.73 -10.49 29.38
N PRO A 743 -4.70 -10.74 30.70
CA PRO A 743 -5.83 -11.37 31.41
C PRO A 743 -7.08 -10.46 31.35
N ARG A 744 -8.23 -11.04 31.03
CA ARG A 744 -9.52 -10.32 30.94
C ARG A 744 -9.88 -9.52 32.20
N SER A 745 -9.42 -9.97 33.37
CA SER A 745 -9.71 -9.36 34.68
C SER A 745 -9.00 -8.02 34.92
N VAL A 746 -8.02 -7.67 34.08
CA VAL A 746 -7.11 -6.54 34.32
C VAL A 746 -7.53 -5.28 33.56
N LEU A 747 -8.56 -5.32 32.71
CA LEU A 747 -9.01 -4.17 31.91
C LEU A 747 -9.95 -3.24 32.72
N PRO A 748 -9.50 -2.07 33.22
CA PRO A 748 -10.39 -1.11 33.87
C PRO A 748 -11.37 -0.49 32.86
N VAL A 749 -12.62 -0.34 33.31
CA VAL A 749 -13.76 0.20 32.52
C VAL A 749 -13.59 1.69 32.18
N THR A 750 -12.67 2.41 32.82
CA THR A 750 -12.55 3.87 32.75
C THR A 750 -11.22 4.29 32.10
N GLY A 751 -11.25 4.40 30.78
CA GLY A 751 -10.21 4.97 29.93
C GLY A 751 -10.75 5.08 28.50
N THR A 752 -10.30 6.03 27.70
CA THR A 752 -10.62 6.05 26.26
C THR A 752 -9.86 4.92 25.58
N TRP A 753 -10.43 3.73 25.63
CA TRP A 753 -9.98 2.57 24.88
C TRP A 753 -10.43 2.74 23.43
N ASP A 754 -9.49 2.75 22.49
CA ASP A 754 -9.82 2.43 21.10
C ASP A 754 -10.13 0.92 21.07
N ARG A 755 -11.38 0.57 21.40
CA ARG A 755 -11.85 -0.81 21.57
C ARG A 755 -11.85 -1.52 20.21
N ARG A 756 -10.70 -2.10 19.87
CA ARG A 756 -10.57 -3.19 18.88
C ARG A 756 -9.80 -4.37 19.47
N VAL A 757 -10.21 -4.83 20.65
CA VAL A 757 -9.69 -6.06 21.27
C VAL A 757 -10.82 -7.07 21.37
N HIS A 758 -10.64 -8.24 20.75
CA HIS A 758 -11.56 -9.37 20.80
C HIS A 758 -11.65 -9.97 22.21
N PRO A 759 -12.81 -10.50 22.63
CA PRO A 759 -12.94 -11.14 23.93
C PRO A 759 -12.66 -12.68 23.86
N PHE A 760 -11.63 -13.20 24.54
CA PHE A 760 -11.27 -14.66 24.66
C PHE A 760 -12.27 -15.58 25.41
N PRO A 761 -12.61 -16.80 24.99
CA PRO A 761 -13.70 -17.59 25.60
C PRO A 761 -13.46 -17.92 27.09
N THR A 762 -14.51 -17.79 27.90
CA THR A 762 -14.55 -18.19 29.32
C THR A 762 -14.64 -19.71 29.44
N SER A 763 -13.74 -20.33 30.23
CA SER A 763 -14.01 -21.63 30.83
C SER A 763 -15.07 -21.46 31.93
N ILE A 764 -16.12 -22.27 31.84
CA ILE A 764 -17.14 -22.44 32.87
C ILE A 764 -16.61 -23.52 33.84
N ARG A 765 -16.80 -23.31 35.15
CA ARG A 765 -16.44 -24.26 36.22
C ARG A 765 -17.06 -25.64 36.01
#